data_AF-A0A9Q8VCR5-F1
#
_entry.id   AF-A0A9Q8VCR5-F1
#
_cell.length_a   1.000
_cell.length_b   1.000
_cell.length_c   1.000
_cell.angle_alpha   90.00
_cell.angle_beta   90.00
_cell.angle_gamma   90.00
#
_symmetry.space_group_name_H-M   'P 1'
#
loop_
_entity.id
_entity.type
_entity.pdbx_description
1 polymer ?
#
loop_
_entity_poly.entity_id
_entity_poly.type
_entity_poly.pdbx_seq_one_letter_code
_entity_poly.pdbx_strand_id
1 'polypeptide(L)'
;MPSVRDVRRALTHVRAAMPRAKQVLNKGRSIRLGLERITRVVPEEQSWAGVHVGGTNGKGSICALLAGMFKLAGISHGAFISPAMPERHNGIMINDRYVNKRMYELERQHVEDAFRRVATRWAFSLGEDAGDLTPFELDTATAFRVFDKMHVKYGIVEVGMGGATDATNAMRQKSVTVISKIDLDHREYLGDTIEEIAKVKAGIMKMGVPCIVDDSNTDSVIKVLGAHAVSIGTQISVSSNALPLIEELDLEKFKLEDYELQNLLSARLAFRHLFPHLDVDVNKLLSMKPYLPGRKEYVGVSGFTDGLRQTSILVDGAHNMLGVEALAKYVETRVRTNDEPITWVMGLSASESKPFAEMIEALLRPQDNVAFVEYTQGPTDPPAVPAELGSGVAKVALKDESQLYDGEPDIASAVQWACSKAGEGPVIVTGSLYLVRDLYQLDGIERQIKIGTRRPGRSQLWHYTQLSQQRALTAEEEQEYKKARRHWRLSPLRNPAFRTTQEEGPPQRPIVSDRVRELQRTAAHHKKQVDGYRAAIASIENDSNEGKVAGASSSDLSAVVDDLKRRHAEHNKTYNSTMFKLRGYVANPDQKHMSHEKIYGRPEKRRGRIATILAQFEEDEPQEQEHMAATPSSGTAIKSKILQPSRNVLGKN
;
A
#
# COMPACT_ATOMS: atom_id res chain seq x y z
N MET A 1 -51.80 -1.65 -4.28
CA MET A 1 -50.36 -1.59 -3.95
C MET A 1 -50.07 -2.66 -2.92
N PRO A 2 -49.03 -3.50 -3.10
CA PRO A 2 -48.64 -4.47 -2.07
C PRO A 2 -47.95 -3.74 -0.90
N SER A 3 -48.31 -4.08 0.32
CA SER A 3 -47.70 -3.55 1.54
C SER A 3 -46.27 -4.09 1.74
N VAL A 4 -45.48 -3.48 2.62
CA VAL A 4 -44.14 -3.99 3.04
C VAL A 4 -44.21 -5.45 3.54
N ARG A 5 -45.37 -5.87 4.09
CA ARG A 5 -45.63 -7.27 4.44
C ARG A 5 -45.77 -8.18 3.22
N ASP A 6 -46.34 -7.69 2.13
CA ASP A 6 -46.56 -8.45 0.90
C ASP A 6 -45.24 -8.66 0.12
N VAL A 7 -44.34 -7.67 0.13
CA VAL A 7 -42.98 -7.79 -0.42
C VAL A 7 -42.14 -8.79 0.39
N ARG A 8 -42.19 -8.72 1.72
CA ARG A 8 -41.53 -9.70 2.61
C ARG A 8 -42.06 -11.11 2.40
N ARG A 9 -43.38 -11.26 2.21
CA ARG A 9 -44.02 -12.56 1.96
C ARG A 9 -43.63 -13.14 0.59
N ALA A 10 -43.52 -12.30 -0.44
CA ALA A 10 -43.04 -12.71 -1.77
C ALA A 10 -41.58 -13.20 -1.73
N LEU A 11 -40.70 -12.48 -1.05
CA LEU A 11 -39.30 -12.89 -0.85
C LEU A 11 -39.16 -14.19 -0.05
N THR A 12 -40.04 -14.42 0.92
CA THR A 12 -40.08 -15.65 1.73
C THR A 12 -40.51 -16.86 0.89
N HIS A 13 -41.47 -16.68 -0.03
CA HIS A 13 -41.91 -17.74 -0.95
C HIS A 13 -40.85 -18.08 -2.01
N VAL A 14 -40.12 -17.08 -2.53
CA VAL A 14 -39.01 -17.32 -3.46
C VAL A 14 -37.87 -18.11 -2.79
N ARG A 15 -37.59 -17.84 -1.50
CA ARG A 15 -36.60 -18.59 -0.70
C ARG A 15 -37.05 -20.03 -0.39
N ALA A 16 -38.34 -20.27 -0.15
CA ALA A 16 -38.87 -21.59 0.15
C ALA A 16 -38.95 -22.52 -1.07
N ALA A 17 -39.00 -21.96 -2.29
CA ALA A 17 -39.07 -22.70 -3.54
C ALA A 17 -37.71 -23.20 -4.07
N MET A 18 -36.59 -22.86 -3.42
CA MET A 18 -35.27 -23.32 -3.84
C MET A 18 -34.97 -24.75 -3.32
N PRO A 19 -34.57 -25.71 -4.18
CA PRO A 19 -34.32 -27.09 -3.77
C PRO A 19 -33.18 -27.18 -2.73
N ARG A 20 -33.42 -27.94 -1.64
CA ARG A 20 -32.45 -28.23 -0.56
C ARG A 20 -31.10 -28.79 -1.04
N ALA A 21 -31.02 -29.34 -2.25
CA ALA A 21 -29.78 -29.82 -2.86
C ALA A 21 -28.82 -28.70 -3.31
N LYS A 22 -29.28 -27.44 -3.44
CA LYS A 22 -28.42 -26.27 -3.70
C LYS A 22 -27.83 -25.63 -2.42
N GLN A 23 -28.25 -26.06 -1.23
CA GLN A 23 -27.65 -25.61 0.04
C GLN A 23 -26.31 -26.32 0.36
N VAL A 24 -25.99 -27.41 -0.34
CA VAL A 24 -24.79 -28.25 -0.09
C VAL A 24 -23.69 -28.05 -1.15
N LEU A 25 -23.89 -27.21 -2.16
CA LEU A 25 -22.86 -26.85 -3.14
C LEU A 25 -22.33 -25.43 -2.89
N ASN A 26 -21.88 -25.17 -1.66
CA ASN A 26 -21.00 -24.05 -1.29
C ASN A 26 -19.58 -24.29 -1.85
N LYS A 27 -19.45 -24.35 -3.17
CA LYS A 27 -18.15 -24.24 -3.84
C LYS A 27 -17.70 -22.77 -3.77
N GLY A 28 -16.83 -22.46 -2.82
CA GLY A 28 -16.09 -21.20 -2.75
C GLY A 28 -16.76 -20.10 -1.92
N ARG A 29 -16.83 -20.25 -0.59
CA ARG A 29 -17.08 -19.07 0.28
C ARG A 29 -15.87 -18.14 0.18
N SER A 30 -16.07 -16.91 -0.31
CA SER A 30 -15.06 -15.85 -0.38
C SER A 30 -14.55 -15.42 1.00
N ILE A 31 -15.36 -15.62 2.04
CA ILE A 31 -15.07 -15.28 3.44
C ILE A 31 -15.22 -16.52 4.32
N ARG A 32 -14.13 -16.92 5.00
CA ARG A 32 -14.13 -18.00 6.01
C ARG A 32 -13.22 -17.60 7.16
N LEU A 33 -13.82 -17.22 8.28
CA LEU A 33 -13.10 -16.87 9.51
C LEU A 33 -12.40 -18.12 10.10
N GLY A 34 -11.27 -17.90 10.78
CA GLY A 34 -10.43 -18.95 11.35
C GLY A 34 -8.94 -18.69 11.09
N LEU A 35 -8.08 -19.26 11.94
CA LEU A 35 -6.63 -19.08 11.86
C LEU A 35 -5.90 -20.36 11.41
N GLU A 36 -6.59 -21.49 11.37
CA GLU A 36 -6.01 -22.82 11.21
C GLU A 36 -5.29 -22.99 9.88
N ARG A 37 -5.80 -22.39 8.79
CA ARG A 37 -5.18 -22.45 7.47
C ARG A 37 -3.98 -21.52 7.37
N ILE A 38 -4.17 -20.24 7.64
CA ILE A 38 -3.14 -19.22 7.45
C ILE A 38 -1.94 -19.42 8.37
N THR A 39 -2.14 -19.90 9.61
CA THR A 39 -1.04 -20.16 10.55
C THR A 39 -0.09 -21.27 10.11
N ARG A 40 -0.45 -22.07 9.09
CA ARG A 40 0.44 -23.09 8.48
C ARG A 40 1.47 -22.49 7.52
N VAL A 41 1.18 -21.32 6.96
CA VAL A 41 2.06 -20.64 6.00
C VAL A 41 2.73 -19.39 6.57
N VAL A 42 2.13 -18.78 7.59
CA VAL A 42 2.74 -17.68 8.33
C VAL A 42 3.73 -18.28 9.35
N PRO A 43 5.02 -17.88 9.32
CA PRO A 43 6.01 -18.39 10.25
C PRO A 43 5.68 -18.01 11.69
N GLU A 44 6.18 -18.79 12.66
CA GLU A 44 6.00 -18.50 14.08
C GLU A 44 6.75 -17.23 14.51
N GLU A 45 7.90 -16.96 13.90
CA GLU A 45 8.68 -15.77 14.10
C GLU A 45 8.55 -14.83 12.91
N GLN A 46 8.18 -13.58 13.17
CA GLN A 46 8.27 -12.48 12.21
C GLN A 46 9.55 -11.68 12.49
N SER A 47 10.18 -11.15 11.44
CA SER A 47 11.37 -10.29 11.58
C SER A 47 11.05 -8.82 11.88
N TRP A 48 9.77 -8.52 12.07
CA TRP A 48 9.20 -7.17 12.20
C TRP A 48 8.12 -7.16 13.28
N ALA A 49 7.95 -6.00 13.91
CA ALA A 49 6.96 -5.80 14.97
C ALA A 49 5.67 -5.17 14.44
N GLY A 50 4.52 -5.66 14.90
CA GLY A 50 3.21 -5.31 14.37
C GLY A 50 2.48 -4.20 15.12
N VAL A 51 1.84 -3.29 14.37
CA VAL A 51 0.74 -2.44 14.85
C VAL A 51 -0.55 -2.98 14.26
N HIS A 52 -1.46 -3.47 15.09
CA HIS A 52 -2.70 -4.11 14.63
C HIS A 52 -3.90 -3.19 14.81
N VAL A 53 -4.57 -2.81 13.73
CA VAL A 53 -5.66 -1.83 13.76
C VAL A 53 -6.99 -2.49 13.41
N GLY A 54 -7.87 -2.63 14.40
CA GLY A 54 -9.24 -3.12 14.25
C GLY A 54 -10.29 -2.02 14.54
N GLY A 55 -11.56 -2.33 14.26
CA GLY A 55 -12.67 -1.37 14.37
C GLY A 55 -13.71 -1.54 13.27
N THR A 56 -14.77 -0.74 13.28
CA THR A 56 -15.75 -0.67 12.20
C THR A 56 -15.28 0.35 11.16
N ASN A 57 -15.19 1.62 11.53
CA ASN A 57 -14.72 2.70 10.65
C ASN A 57 -13.40 3.30 11.14
N GLY A 58 -12.64 3.96 10.24
CA GLY A 58 -11.40 4.67 10.61
C GLY A 58 -10.11 3.85 10.56
N LYS A 59 -10.18 2.51 10.49
CA LYS A 59 -9.02 1.59 10.46
C LYS A 59 -7.93 2.00 9.46
N GLY A 60 -8.25 1.99 8.16
CA GLY A 60 -7.29 2.39 7.13
C GLY A 60 -6.78 3.83 7.27
N SER A 61 -7.59 4.76 7.79
CA SER A 61 -7.16 6.15 8.03
C SER A 61 -6.12 6.22 9.15
N ILE A 62 -6.33 5.49 10.24
CA ILE A 62 -5.35 5.33 11.33
C ILE A 62 -4.06 4.70 10.80
N CYS A 63 -4.16 3.65 9.96
CA CYS A 63 -2.99 3.03 9.34
C CYS A 63 -2.19 4.02 8.49
N ALA A 64 -2.86 4.87 7.72
CA ALA A 64 -2.22 5.87 6.86
C ALA A 64 -1.57 7.00 7.67
N LEU A 65 -2.23 7.47 8.73
CA LEU A 65 -1.68 8.43 9.68
C LEU A 65 -0.43 7.89 10.38
N LEU A 66 -0.48 6.63 10.86
CA LEU A 66 0.68 5.95 11.43
C LEU A 66 1.81 5.82 10.40
N ALA A 67 1.53 5.38 9.17
CA ALA A 67 2.54 5.29 8.11
C ALA A 67 3.21 6.65 7.85
N GLY A 68 2.41 7.74 7.80
CA GLY A 68 2.91 9.11 7.70
C GLY A 68 3.81 9.53 8.88
N MET A 69 3.45 9.18 10.12
CA MET A 69 4.29 9.46 11.30
C MET A 69 5.60 8.66 11.26
N PHE A 70 5.54 7.39 10.89
CA PHE A 70 6.74 6.55 10.72
C PHE A 70 7.65 7.10 9.63
N LYS A 71 7.07 7.58 8.52
CA LYS A 71 7.81 8.25 7.45
C LYS A 71 8.53 9.50 7.94
N LEU A 72 7.84 10.37 8.68
CA LEU A 72 8.42 11.58 9.24
C LEU A 72 9.55 11.28 10.23
N ALA A 73 9.39 10.22 11.02
CA ALA A 73 10.41 9.75 11.96
C ALA A 73 11.54 8.93 11.31
N GLY A 74 11.52 8.72 9.98
CA GLY A 74 12.54 7.95 9.27
C GLY A 74 12.53 6.44 9.58
N ILE A 75 11.40 5.91 10.05
CA ILE A 75 11.25 4.52 10.49
C ILE A 75 10.78 3.64 9.33
N SER A 76 11.53 2.58 9.04
CA SER A 76 11.16 1.63 7.99
C SER A 76 9.94 0.81 8.39
N HIS A 77 8.93 0.79 7.53
CA HIS A 77 7.65 0.15 7.80
C HIS A 77 7.00 -0.46 6.55
N GLY A 78 6.21 -1.49 6.76
CA GLY A 78 5.21 -1.97 5.80
C GLY A 78 3.81 -1.59 6.26
N ALA A 79 2.86 -1.47 5.34
CA ALA A 79 1.44 -1.32 5.66
C ALA A 79 0.60 -2.30 4.82
N PHE A 80 -0.35 -2.98 5.46
CA PHE A 80 -1.35 -3.83 4.82
C PHE A 80 -2.74 -3.25 5.10
N ILE A 81 -3.44 -2.89 4.02
CA ILE A 81 -4.69 -2.10 4.04
C ILE A 81 -5.70 -2.77 3.11
N SER A 82 -6.96 -2.79 3.53
CA SER A 82 -8.06 -3.44 2.79
C SER A 82 -9.34 -2.59 2.78
N PRO A 83 -10.17 -2.65 1.73
CA PRO A 83 -9.92 -3.35 0.46
C PRO A 83 -8.77 -2.71 -0.33
N ALA A 84 -8.08 -3.51 -1.13
CA ALA A 84 -6.99 -3.04 -1.97
C ALA A 84 -7.54 -2.32 -3.20
N MET A 85 -7.04 -1.11 -3.49
CA MET A 85 -7.50 -0.27 -4.60
C MET A 85 -6.33 0.55 -5.18
N PRO A 86 -6.24 0.72 -6.52
CA PRO A 86 -7.13 0.15 -7.55
C PRO A 86 -6.92 -1.34 -7.83
N GLU A 87 -5.72 -1.88 -7.59
CA GLU A 87 -5.40 -3.30 -7.79
C GLU A 87 -5.07 -3.98 -6.46
N ARG A 88 -5.17 -5.32 -6.42
CA ARG A 88 -4.91 -6.12 -5.20
C ARG A 88 -3.55 -5.84 -4.56
N HIS A 89 -2.50 -5.70 -5.36
CA HIS A 89 -1.16 -5.43 -4.84
C HIS A 89 -1.06 -4.06 -4.14
N ASN A 90 -1.96 -3.12 -4.44
CA ASN A 90 -1.97 -1.79 -3.81
C ASN A 90 -2.40 -1.83 -2.33
N GLY A 91 -2.95 -2.95 -1.86
CA GLY A 91 -3.18 -3.17 -0.43
C GLY A 91 -1.90 -3.33 0.39
N ILE A 92 -0.74 -3.52 -0.25
CA ILE A 92 0.55 -3.66 0.43
C ILE A 92 1.46 -2.48 0.06
N MET A 93 1.93 -1.76 1.08
CA MET A 93 2.86 -0.65 0.92
C MET A 93 4.14 -0.87 1.73
N ILE A 94 5.26 -0.34 1.24
CA ILE A 94 6.56 -0.35 1.91
C ILE A 94 7.10 1.07 1.90
N ASN A 95 7.26 1.70 3.07
CA ASN A 95 7.51 3.14 3.27
C ASN A 95 6.73 4.00 2.25
N ASP A 96 5.39 3.95 2.35
CA ASP A 96 4.44 4.82 1.62
C ASP A 96 4.48 4.69 0.09
N ARG A 97 4.87 3.51 -0.39
CA ARG A 97 4.87 3.17 -1.80
C ARG A 97 4.27 1.79 -1.98
N TYR A 98 3.39 1.62 -2.96
CA TYR A 98 2.84 0.31 -3.30
C TYR A 98 3.96 -0.68 -3.55
N VAL A 99 3.80 -1.92 -3.07
CA VAL A 99 4.71 -2.99 -3.46
C VAL A 99 4.72 -3.11 -4.99
N ASN A 100 5.85 -3.51 -5.56
CA ASN A 100 5.84 -3.79 -7.00
C ASN A 100 4.96 -5.02 -7.28
N LYS A 101 4.12 -4.93 -8.32
CA LYS A 101 3.20 -5.99 -8.74
C LYS A 101 3.87 -7.36 -8.90
N ARG A 102 5.03 -7.43 -9.54
CA ARG A 102 5.79 -8.68 -9.71
C ARG A 102 6.30 -9.26 -8.40
N MET A 103 6.75 -8.40 -7.47
CA MET A 103 7.15 -8.86 -6.13
C MET A 103 5.96 -9.46 -5.39
N TYR A 104 4.80 -8.82 -5.48
CA TYR A 104 3.56 -9.35 -4.92
C TYR A 104 3.18 -10.71 -5.54
N GLU A 105 3.16 -10.82 -6.86
CA GLU A 105 2.85 -12.07 -7.58
C GLU A 105 3.80 -13.22 -7.20
N LEU A 106 5.11 -12.94 -7.13
CA LEU A 106 6.11 -13.93 -6.73
C LEU A 106 5.92 -14.43 -5.30
N GLU A 107 5.71 -13.51 -4.35
CA GLU A 107 5.51 -13.93 -2.95
C GLU A 107 4.15 -14.57 -2.74
N ARG A 108 3.12 -14.15 -3.48
CA ARG A 108 1.81 -14.80 -3.49
C ARG A 108 1.92 -16.25 -3.96
N GLN A 109 2.60 -16.49 -5.08
CA GLN A 109 2.86 -17.84 -5.57
C GLN A 109 3.62 -18.69 -4.55
N HIS A 110 4.61 -18.11 -3.86
CA HIS A 110 5.31 -18.82 -2.78
C HIS A 110 4.37 -19.22 -1.64
N VAL A 111 3.40 -18.39 -1.26
CA VAL A 111 2.39 -18.74 -0.24
C VAL A 111 1.51 -19.89 -0.73
N GLU A 112 0.98 -19.79 -1.95
CA GLU A 112 0.13 -20.83 -2.54
C GLU A 112 0.87 -22.17 -2.60
N ASP A 113 2.11 -22.17 -3.07
CA ASP A 113 2.93 -23.38 -3.15
C ASP A 113 3.29 -23.92 -1.76
N ALA A 114 3.55 -23.05 -0.79
CA ALA A 114 3.79 -23.46 0.60
C ALA A 114 2.54 -24.10 1.20
N PHE A 115 1.37 -23.51 1.00
CA PHE A 115 0.10 -24.03 1.48
C PHE A 115 -0.22 -25.38 0.82
N ARG A 116 -0.06 -25.50 -0.51
CA ARG A 116 -0.28 -26.75 -1.24
C ARG A 116 0.57 -27.90 -0.69
N ARG A 117 1.82 -27.63 -0.30
CA ARG A 117 2.72 -28.65 0.30
C ARG A 117 2.30 -29.12 1.69
N VAL A 118 1.64 -28.26 2.48
CA VAL A 118 1.20 -28.60 3.85
C VAL A 118 -0.25 -29.09 3.90
N ALA A 119 -1.07 -28.72 2.91
CA ALA A 119 -2.46 -29.13 2.78
C ALA A 119 -2.61 -30.56 2.22
N THR A 120 -1.60 -31.08 1.52
CA THR A 120 -1.60 -32.47 1.04
C THR A 120 -1.72 -33.44 2.21
N ARG A 121 -2.91 -34.07 2.36
CA ARG A 121 -3.32 -35.00 3.43
C ARG A 121 -3.80 -34.35 4.74
N TRP A 122 -4.04 -33.04 4.75
CA TRP A 122 -4.68 -32.39 5.89
C TRP A 122 -6.19 -32.34 5.71
N ALA A 123 -6.91 -32.78 6.73
CA ALA A 123 -8.34 -32.57 6.90
C ALA A 123 -8.57 -31.84 8.22
N PHE A 124 -9.61 -31.02 8.30
CA PHE A 124 -10.10 -30.49 9.56
C PHE A 124 -10.50 -31.63 10.49
N SER A 125 -10.59 -31.36 11.80
CA SER A 125 -10.99 -32.35 12.82
C SER A 125 -12.34 -33.01 12.53
N LEU A 126 -13.18 -32.39 11.70
CA LEU A 126 -14.49 -32.87 11.25
C LEU A 126 -14.45 -33.64 9.91
N GLY A 127 -13.27 -33.94 9.37
CA GLY A 127 -13.10 -34.68 8.12
C GLY A 127 -13.26 -33.86 6.83
N GLU A 128 -13.48 -32.55 6.93
CA GLU A 128 -13.51 -31.65 5.77
C GLU A 128 -12.10 -31.48 5.18
N ASP A 129 -11.99 -31.48 3.86
CA ASP A 129 -10.77 -31.08 3.15
C ASP A 129 -10.35 -29.67 3.61
N ALA A 130 -9.05 -29.48 3.78
CA ALA A 130 -8.40 -28.20 4.00
C ALA A 130 -8.92 -27.09 3.07
N GLY A 131 -9.24 -27.45 1.83
CA GLY A 131 -9.49 -26.52 0.74
C GLY A 131 -8.25 -25.68 0.42
N ASP A 132 -8.42 -24.59 -0.32
CA ASP A 132 -7.39 -23.58 -0.53
C ASP A 132 -7.47 -22.46 0.54
N LEU A 133 -6.44 -21.62 0.62
CA LEU A 133 -6.54 -20.35 1.34
C LEU A 133 -7.63 -19.48 0.72
N THR A 134 -8.43 -18.83 1.55
CA THR A 134 -9.31 -17.76 1.08
C THR A 134 -8.46 -16.63 0.49
N PRO A 135 -8.98 -15.81 -0.44
CA PRO A 135 -8.13 -14.80 -1.05
C PRO A 135 -7.66 -13.73 -0.04
N PHE A 136 -8.43 -13.46 1.02
CA PHE A 136 -7.98 -12.57 2.11
C PHE A 136 -6.86 -13.19 2.97
N GLU A 137 -6.94 -14.49 3.28
CA GLU A 137 -5.83 -15.20 3.96
C GLU A 137 -4.56 -15.19 3.10
N LEU A 138 -4.72 -15.41 1.79
CA LEU A 138 -3.62 -15.38 0.84
C LEU A 138 -2.99 -13.99 0.74
N ASP A 139 -3.79 -12.93 0.61
CA ASP A 139 -3.31 -11.55 0.56
C ASP A 139 -2.59 -11.17 1.88
N THR A 140 -3.13 -11.58 3.03
CA THR A 140 -2.51 -11.37 4.35
C THR A 140 -1.16 -12.07 4.47
N ALA A 141 -1.09 -13.37 4.17
CA ALA A 141 0.15 -14.13 4.23
C ALA A 141 1.20 -13.58 3.23
N THR A 142 0.75 -13.12 2.06
CA THR A 142 1.60 -12.45 1.07
C THR A 142 2.18 -11.15 1.63
N ALA A 143 1.35 -10.32 2.28
CA ALA A 143 1.81 -9.08 2.91
C ALA A 143 2.90 -9.33 3.96
N PHE A 144 2.71 -10.31 4.85
CA PHE A 144 3.69 -10.66 5.88
C PHE A 144 5.02 -11.12 5.28
N ARG A 145 4.97 -11.96 4.24
CA ARG A 145 6.18 -12.36 3.52
C ARG A 145 6.87 -11.19 2.84
N VAL A 146 6.11 -10.28 2.22
CA VAL A 146 6.68 -9.08 1.62
C VAL A 146 7.37 -8.23 2.69
N PHE A 147 6.80 -8.08 3.89
CA PHE A 147 7.43 -7.37 5.00
C PHE A 147 8.77 -8.00 5.40
N ASP A 148 8.81 -9.33 5.56
CA ASP A 148 10.06 -10.06 5.85
C ASP A 148 11.10 -9.92 4.74
N LYS A 149 10.70 -10.08 3.47
CA LYS A 149 11.61 -9.97 2.31
C LYS A 149 12.14 -8.56 2.11
N MET A 150 11.35 -7.56 2.48
CA MET A 150 11.73 -6.15 2.40
C MET A 150 12.45 -5.67 3.65
N HIS A 151 12.61 -6.53 4.67
CA HIS A 151 13.28 -6.24 5.94
C HIS A 151 12.77 -4.95 6.60
N VAL A 152 11.44 -4.77 6.61
CA VAL A 152 10.83 -3.66 7.35
C VAL A 152 11.01 -3.89 8.85
N LYS A 153 11.10 -2.82 9.64
CA LYS A 153 11.19 -2.96 11.11
C LYS A 153 9.82 -3.15 11.75
N TYR A 154 8.81 -2.51 11.15
CA TYR A 154 7.45 -2.54 11.64
C TYR A 154 6.45 -2.84 10.53
N GLY A 155 5.36 -3.53 10.85
CA GLY A 155 4.23 -3.75 9.97
C GLY A 155 2.96 -3.14 10.56
N ILE A 156 2.32 -2.22 9.83
CA ILE A 156 1.02 -1.65 10.18
C ILE A 156 -0.05 -2.48 9.46
N VAL A 157 -0.92 -3.15 10.21
CA VAL A 157 -1.81 -4.15 9.66
C VAL A 157 -3.26 -3.80 10.03
N GLU A 158 -4.06 -3.49 9.01
CA GLU A 158 -5.50 -3.32 9.14
C GLU A 158 -6.19 -4.68 9.20
N VAL A 159 -7.08 -4.86 10.18
CA VAL A 159 -7.99 -6.02 10.27
C VAL A 159 -8.98 -5.95 9.10
N GLY A 160 -9.19 -7.07 8.41
CA GLY A 160 -10.20 -7.17 7.37
C GLY A 160 -11.61 -7.18 7.96
N MET A 161 -11.97 -8.27 8.61
CA MET A 161 -13.28 -8.45 9.24
C MET A 161 -13.18 -9.23 10.56
N GLY A 162 -13.86 -8.73 11.59
CA GLY A 162 -13.87 -9.34 12.92
C GLY A 162 -12.70 -8.89 13.78
N GLY A 163 -11.91 -9.85 14.27
CA GLY A 163 -10.79 -9.60 15.20
C GLY A 163 -10.07 -10.89 15.58
N ALA A 164 -10.60 -11.64 16.56
CA ALA A 164 -10.00 -12.89 17.05
C ALA A 164 -9.68 -13.91 15.93
N THR A 165 -10.61 -14.04 14.97
CA THR A 165 -10.59 -15.04 13.90
C THR A 165 -10.24 -14.44 12.52
N ASP A 166 -9.87 -13.16 12.47
CA ASP A 166 -9.43 -12.51 11.24
C ASP A 166 -8.04 -13.01 10.83
N ALA A 167 -7.80 -13.21 9.53
CA ALA A 167 -6.52 -13.73 9.03
C ALA A 167 -5.31 -12.91 9.51
N THR A 168 -5.45 -11.60 9.67
CA THR A 168 -4.37 -10.72 10.16
C THR A 168 -3.98 -11.00 11.61
N ASN A 169 -4.83 -11.67 12.39
CA ASN A 169 -4.52 -12.13 13.74
C ASN A 169 -3.52 -13.31 13.77
N ALA A 170 -3.13 -13.84 12.61
CA ALA A 170 -1.95 -14.69 12.47
C ALA A 170 -0.63 -13.93 12.74
N MET A 171 -0.67 -12.59 12.81
CA MET A 171 0.45 -11.76 13.26
C MET A 171 0.75 -12.01 14.74
N ARG A 172 1.89 -12.65 15.04
CA ARG A 172 2.24 -13.05 16.41
C ARG A 172 2.97 -11.96 17.18
N GLN A 173 3.91 -11.27 16.53
CA GLN A 173 4.67 -10.18 17.16
C GLN A 173 3.93 -8.85 17.03
N LYS A 174 3.15 -8.49 18.06
CA LYS A 174 2.46 -7.20 18.14
C LYS A 174 3.12 -6.32 19.20
N SER A 175 3.32 -5.04 18.89
CA SER A 175 3.83 -4.05 19.83
C SER A 175 2.77 -3.07 20.31
N VAL A 176 1.76 -2.79 19.49
CA VAL A 176 0.57 -2.00 19.86
C VAL A 176 -0.65 -2.54 19.10
N THR A 177 -1.81 -2.54 19.74
CA THR A 177 -3.10 -2.74 19.07
C THR A 177 -3.94 -1.46 19.14
N VAL A 178 -4.80 -1.23 18.16
CA VAL A 178 -5.70 -0.08 18.11
C VAL A 178 -7.10 -0.56 17.78
N ILE A 179 -8.09 -0.11 18.54
CA ILE A 179 -9.51 -0.32 18.29
C ILE A 179 -10.12 1.05 17.98
N SER A 180 -10.43 1.29 16.71
CA SER A 180 -11.12 2.49 16.27
C SER A 180 -12.63 2.40 16.57
N LYS A 181 -13.39 3.42 16.16
CA LYS A 181 -14.86 3.45 16.29
C LYS A 181 -15.53 2.14 15.88
N ILE A 182 -16.35 1.61 16.78
CA ILE A 182 -17.17 0.41 16.61
C ILE A 182 -18.62 0.84 16.40
N ASP A 183 -19.24 0.20 15.43
CA ASP A 183 -20.66 0.32 15.13
C ASP A 183 -21.16 -0.98 14.48
N LEU A 184 -22.47 -1.10 14.32
CA LEU A 184 -23.16 -2.19 13.67
C LEU A 184 -22.73 -2.31 12.20
N ASP A 185 -22.01 -3.38 11.91
CA ASP A 185 -21.59 -3.75 10.55
C ASP A 185 -21.34 -5.25 10.49
N HIS A 186 -21.55 -5.86 9.32
CA HIS A 186 -21.36 -7.30 9.10
C HIS A 186 -22.05 -8.20 10.15
N ARG A 187 -23.30 -7.90 10.50
CA ARG A 187 -24.04 -8.58 11.59
C ARG A 187 -24.11 -10.09 11.39
N GLU A 188 -24.22 -10.52 10.13
CA GLU A 188 -24.22 -11.93 9.70
C GLU A 188 -22.97 -12.72 10.13
N TYR A 189 -21.86 -12.03 10.45
CA TYR A 189 -20.60 -12.65 10.88
C TYR A 189 -20.19 -12.28 12.31
N LEU A 190 -20.56 -11.09 12.79
CA LEU A 190 -19.98 -10.48 13.99
C LEU A 190 -20.93 -10.39 15.19
N GLY A 191 -22.23 -10.59 14.98
CA GLY A 191 -23.27 -10.47 16.01
C GLY A 191 -24.27 -9.34 15.72
N ASP A 192 -25.38 -9.35 16.46
CA ASP A 192 -26.51 -8.46 16.22
C ASP A 192 -26.45 -7.18 17.07
N THR A 193 -25.54 -7.13 18.06
CA THR A 193 -25.36 -6.00 18.98
C THR A 193 -23.97 -5.38 18.89
N ILE A 194 -23.84 -4.10 19.23
CA ILE A 194 -22.53 -3.41 19.24
C ILE A 194 -21.57 -4.04 20.24
N GLU A 195 -22.09 -4.58 21.35
CA GLU A 195 -21.32 -5.27 22.39
C GLU A 195 -20.74 -6.60 21.90
N GLU A 196 -21.50 -7.38 21.13
CA GLU A 196 -21.00 -8.62 20.51
C GLU A 196 -19.89 -8.31 19.50
N ILE A 197 -20.12 -7.32 18.64
CA ILE A 197 -19.13 -6.84 17.69
C ILE A 197 -17.86 -6.37 18.42
N ALA A 198 -18.01 -5.63 19.53
CA ALA A 198 -16.90 -5.20 20.36
C ALA A 198 -16.11 -6.37 20.95
N LYS A 199 -16.78 -7.43 21.44
CA LYS A 199 -16.11 -8.65 21.93
C LYS A 199 -15.27 -9.31 20.83
N VAL A 200 -15.81 -9.41 19.60
CA VAL A 200 -15.08 -10.01 18.48
C VAL A 200 -13.84 -9.18 18.12
N LYS A 201 -14.00 -7.85 18.03
CA LYS A 201 -12.91 -6.91 17.69
C LYS A 201 -11.84 -6.85 18.78
N ALA A 202 -12.21 -6.97 20.06
CA ALA A 202 -11.28 -7.04 21.18
C ALA A 202 -10.28 -8.21 21.04
N GLY A 203 -10.62 -9.26 20.29
CA GLY A 203 -9.77 -10.42 20.08
C GLY A 203 -8.44 -10.18 19.35
N ILE A 204 -8.19 -8.97 18.84
CA ILE A 204 -6.85 -8.60 18.36
C ILE A 204 -5.89 -8.24 19.51
N MET A 205 -6.43 -7.89 20.69
CA MET A 205 -5.62 -7.54 21.84
C MET A 205 -4.74 -8.72 22.26
N LYS A 206 -3.59 -8.43 22.86
CA LYS A 206 -2.61 -9.44 23.26
C LYS A 206 -2.07 -9.12 24.66
N MET A 207 -1.85 -10.18 25.45
CA MET A 207 -1.25 -10.08 26.79
C MET A 207 0.04 -9.26 26.75
N GLY A 208 0.14 -8.26 27.64
CA GLY A 208 1.30 -7.37 27.73
C GLY A 208 1.50 -6.38 26.57
N VAL A 209 0.61 -6.36 25.57
CA VAL A 209 0.68 -5.44 24.42
C VAL A 209 -0.37 -4.35 24.58
N PRO A 210 0.01 -3.06 24.76
CA PRO A 210 -0.94 -1.98 25.01
C PRO A 210 -1.95 -1.83 23.87
N CYS A 211 -3.20 -1.54 24.23
CA CYS A 211 -4.28 -1.29 23.28
C CYS A 211 -4.75 0.16 23.36
N ILE A 212 -4.75 0.84 22.22
CA ILE A 212 -5.37 2.16 22.09
C ILE A 212 -6.84 1.97 21.73
N VAL A 213 -7.74 2.68 22.39
CA VAL A 213 -9.18 2.62 22.13
C VAL A 213 -9.69 4.01 21.84
N ASP A 214 -10.44 4.14 20.76
CA ASP A 214 -11.23 5.33 20.44
C ASP A 214 -12.31 5.53 21.52
N ASP A 215 -12.19 6.58 22.32
CA ASP A 215 -13.10 6.89 23.42
C ASP A 215 -14.36 7.63 23.01
N SER A 216 -14.54 7.92 21.71
CA SER A 216 -15.85 8.30 21.17
C SER A 216 -16.81 7.12 21.06
N ASN A 217 -16.34 5.88 21.32
CA ASN A 217 -17.21 4.71 21.46
C ASN A 217 -18.18 4.86 22.65
N THR A 218 -19.31 4.16 22.59
CA THR A 218 -20.29 4.18 23.69
C THR A 218 -19.71 3.56 24.97
N ASP A 219 -20.22 3.98 26.12
CA ASP A 219 -19.83 3.41 27.42
C ASP A 219 -19.96 1.88 27.48
N SER A 220 -20.98 1.31 26.81
CA SER A 220 -21.18 -0.13 26.78
C SER A 220 -20.06 -0.84 26.02
N VAL A 221 -19.63 -0.30 24.87
CA VAL A 221 -18.49 -0.79 24.11
C VAL A 221 -17.20 -0.66 24.92
N ILE A 222 -16.94 0.50 25.53
CA ILE A 222 -15.73 0.72 26.35
C ILE A 222 -15.67 -0.28 27.51
N LYS A 223 -16.80 -0.55 28.18
CA LYS A 223 -16.88 -1.56 29.26
C LYS A 223 -16.55 -2.96 28.76
N VAL A 224 -17.06 -3.37 27.60
CA VAL A 224 -16.77 -4.67 26.99
C VAL A 224 -15.28 -4.81 26.67
N LEU A 225 -14.70 -3.78 26.03
CA LEU A 225 -13.27 -3.76 25.70
C LEU A 225 -12.41 -3.80 26.98
N GLY A 226 -12.76 -3.03 28.00
CA GLY A 226 -12.10 -3.02 29.31
C GLY A 226 -12.13 -4.37 30.02
N ALA A 227 -13.29 -5.03 30.04
CA ALA A 227 -13.44 -6.36 30.63
C ALA A 227 -12.57 -7.40 29.89
N HIS A 228 -12.50 -7.34 28.56
CA HIS A 228 -11.63 -8.20 27.77
C HIS A 228 -10.15 -7.92 28.03
N ALA A 229 -9.75 -6.64 28.08
CA ALA A 229 -8.37 -6.27 28.35
C ALA A 229 -7.88 -6.79 29.71
N VAL A 230 -8.72 -6.69 30.75
CA VAL A 230 -8.43 -7.26 32.07
C VAL A 230 -8.29 -8.78 32.02
N SER A 231 -9.18 -9.48 31.30
CA SER A 231 -9.17 -10.95 31.28
C SER A 231 -7.94 -11.55 30.60
N ILE A 232 -7.36 -10.85 29.62
CA ILE A 232 -6.15 -11.30 28.91
C ILE A 232 -4.86 -10.70 29.46
N GLY A 233 -4.94 -9.80 30.45
CA GLY A 233 -3.77 -9.13 31.04
C GLY A 233 -3.12 -8.09 30.12
N THR A 234 -3.92 -7.18 29.56
CA THR A 234 -3.43 -5.99 28.86
C THR A 234 -4.03 -4.68 29.39
N GLN A 235 -3.46 -3.56 28.99
CA GLN A 235 -3.87 -2.22 29.36
C GLN A 235 -4.50 -1.49 28.17
N ILE A 236 -5.56 -0.74 28.47
CA ILE A 236 -6.18 0.19 27.51
C ILE A 236 -5.68 1.61 27.79
N SER A 237 -5.36 2.34 26.72
CA SER A 237 -5.21 3.78 26.73
C SER A 237 -6.22 4.40 25.78
N VAL A 238 -6.92 5.43 26.23
CA VAL A 238 -7.99 6.09 25.46
C VAL A 238 -7.43 7.17 24.55
N SER A 239 -8.03 7.37 23.37
CA SER A 239 -7.55 8.31 22.35
C SER A 239 -7.39 9.75 22.85
N SER A 240 -8.27 10.25 23.72
CA SER A 240 -8.15 11.62 24.26
C SER A 240 -6.86 11.87 25.05
N ASN A 241 -6.17 10.82 25.53
CA ASN A 241 -4.84 10.97 26.14
C ASN A 241 -3.78 11.54 25.17
N ALA A 242 -4.06 11.56 23.86
CA ALA A 242 -3.22 12.23 22.87
C ALA A 242 -3.56 13.72 22.64
N LEU A 243 -4.59 14.30 23.28
CA LEU A 243 -4.91 15.72 23.14
C LEU A 243 -3.70 16.63 23.45
N PRO A 244 -2.92 16.41 24.53
CA PRO A 244 -1.72 17.20 24.79
C PRO A 244 -0.63 17.04 23.70
N LEU A 245 -0.71 15.98 22.90
CA LEU A 245 0.27 15.65 21.86
C LEU A 245 -0.04 16.32 20.51
N ILE A 246 -1.15 17.06 20.45
CA ILE A 246 -1.63 17.78 19.26
C ILE A 246 -2.00 19.23 19.58
N GLU A 247 -1.57 19.79 20.71
CA GLU A 247 -1.92 21.17 21.12
C GLU A 247 -1.51 22.22 20.08
N GLU A 248 -0.40 22.00 19.38
CA GLU A 248 0.11 22.90 18.33
C GLU A 248 -0.61 22.71 16.98
N LEU A 249 -1.61 21.84 16.89
CA LEU A 249 -2.32 21.57 15.65
C LEU A 249 -3.14 22.79 15.20
N ASP A 250 -2.90 23.24 13.98
CA ASP A 250 -3.68 24.29 13.32
C ASP A 250 -5.04 23.74 12.82
N LEU A 251 -6.02 23.69 13.73
CA LEU A 251 -7.36 23.18 13.46
C LEU A 251 -8.09 24.00 12.38
N GLU A 252 -7.86 25.32 12.31
CA GLU A 252 -8.47 26.22 11.33
C GLU A 252 -7.97 25.96 9.91
N LYS A 253 -6.68 25.63 9.76
CA LYS A 253 -6.09 25.25 8.48
C LYS A 253 -6.59 23.90 7.98
N PHE A 254 -6.61 22.88 8.86
CA PHE A 254 -6.90 21.50 8.41
C PHE A 254 -8.38 21.15 8.42
N LYS A 255 -9.20 21.84 9.22
CA LYS A 255 -10.67 21.71 9.22
C LYS A 255 -11.11 20.24 9.31
N LEU A 256 -10.50 19.50 10.23
CA LEU A 256 -10.78 18.09 10.44
C LEU A 256 -12.21 17.91 10.95
N GLU A 257 -12.90 16.89 10.43
CA GLU A 257 -14.15 16.42 11.01
C GLU A 257 -13.88 15.65 12.32
N ASP A 258 -14.89 15.55 13.19
CA ASP A 258 -14.76 14.93 14.51
C ASP A 258 -14.15 13.52 14.45
N TYR A 259 -14.59 12.71 13.48
CA TYR A 259 -14.07 11.35 13.29
C TYR A 259 -12.62 11.33 12.78
N GLU A 260 -12.18 12.35 12.03
CA GLU A 260 -10.79 12.46 11.57
C GLU A 260 -9.86 12.83 12.71
N LEU A 261 -10.32 13.73 13.60
CA LEU A 261 -9.62 14.07 14.82
C LEU A 261 -9.45 12.84 15.73
N GLN A 262 -10.49 12.02 15.90
CA GLN A 262 -10.41 10.79 16.69
C GLN A 262 -9.45 9.74 16.09
N ASN A 263 -9.45 9.60 14.76
CA ASN A 263 -8.48 8.76 14.06
C ASN A 263 -7.04 9.27 14.26
N LEU A 264 -6.83 10.59 14.21
CA LEU A 264 -5.54 11.23 14.47
C LEU A 264 -5.06 11.00 15.92
N LEU A 265 -5.93 11.19 16.90
CA LEU A 265 -5.63 10.95 18.32
C LEU A 265 -5.24 9.49 18.56
N SER A 266 -5.99 8.54 18.00
CA SER A 266 -5.70 7.10 18.09
C SER A 266 -4.34 6.76 17.48
N ALA A 267 -4.05 7.27 16.27
CA ALA A 267 -2.77 7.06 15.60
C ALA A 267 -1.61 7.71 16.38
N ARG A 268 -1.81 8.94 16.88
CA ARG A 268 -0.79 9.70 17.62
C ARG A 268 -0.41 9.03 18.92
N LEU A 269 -1.40 8.51 19.65
CA LEU A 269 -1.17 7.79 20.89
C LEU A 269 -0.44 6.47 20.65
N ALA A 270 -0.88 5.70 19.65
CA ALA A 270 -0.21 4.46 19.25
C ALA A 270 1.26 4.71 18.87
N PHE A 271 1.54 5.77 18.12
CA PHE A 271 2.90 6.18 17.78
C PHE A 271 3.72 6.52 19.04
N ARG A 272 3.16 7.29 19.98
CA ARG A 272 3.84 7.67 21.23
C ARG A 272 4.15 6.46 22.12
N HIS A 273 3.30 5.43 22.16
CA HIS A 273 3.58 4.19 22.88
C HIS A 273 4.75 3.40 22.26
N LEU A 274 4.85 3.37 20.93
CA LEU A 274 5.95 2.70 20.24
C LEU A 274 7.27 3.45 20.39
N PHE A 275 7.19 4.79 20.37
CA PHE A 275 8.36 5.65 20.37
C PHE A 275 8.20 6.79 21.40
N PRO A 276 8.37 6.51 22.71
CA PRO A 276 8.14 7.50 23.78
C PRO A 276 8.99 8.77 23.67
N HIS A 277 10.16 8.66 23.06
CA HIS A 277 11.15 9.73 22.93
C HIS A 277 11.19 10.38 21.55
N LEU A 278 10.39 9.89 20.59
CA LEU A 278 10.28 10.51 19.27
C LEU A 278 9.05 11.39 19.23
N ASP A 279 9.24 12.57 18.69
CA ASP A 279 8.16 13.50 18.42
C ASP A 279 8.00 13.74 16.93
N VAL A 280 6.76 13.98 16.53
CA VAL A 280 6.38 14.18 15.14
C VAL A 280 5.50 15.40 15.07
N ASP A 281 5.92 16.37 14.26
CA ASP A 281 5.11 17.54 13.92
C ASP A 281 3.85 17.10 13.16
N VAL A 282 2.71 17.29 13.82
CA VAL A 282 1.40 16.89 13.31
C VAL A 282 0.92 17.82 12.19
N ASN A 283 1.30 19.10 12.21
CA ASN A 283 1.01 20.02 11.10
C ASN A 283 1.76 19.59 9.83
N LYS A 284 3.03 19.18 9.97
CA LYS A 284 3.83 18.62 8.87
C LYS A 284 3.24 17.31 8.37
N LEU A 285 2.79 16.44 9.28
CA LEU A 285 2.09 15.20 8.93
C LEU A 285 0.87 15.47 8.06
N LEU A 286 -0.06 16.30 8.51
CA LEU A 286 -1.30 16.57 7.78
C LEU A 286 -1.06 17.32 6.47
N SER A 287 -0.04 18.17 6.41
CA SER A 287 0.38 18.85 5.17
C SER A 287 0.88 17.88 4.09
N MET A 288 1.37 16.69 4.48
CA MET A 288 1.74 15.62 3.55
C MET A 288 0.52 14.86 2.99
N LYS A 289 -0.69 15.14 3.47
CA LYS A 289 -1.94 14.47 3.11
C LYS A 289 -1.81 12.94 3.16
N PRO A 290 -1.54 12.35 4.35
CA PRO A 290 -1.34 10.91 4.53
C PRO A 290 -2.69 10.18 4.51
N TYR A 291 -3.47 10.38 3.44
CA TYR A 291 -4.80 9.84 3.27
C TYR A 291 -4.79 8.76 2.19
N LEU A 292 -5.68 7.79 2.33
CA LEU A 292 -5.88 6.77 1.33
C LEU A 292 -6.85 7.27 0.26
N PRO A 293 -6.70 6.81 -1.00
CA PRO A 293 -7.64 7.14 -2.06
C PRO A 293 -9.09 6.76 -1.70
N GLY A 294 -10.04 7.54 -2.18
CA GLY A 294 -11.48 7.26 -2.03
C GLY A 294 -12.08 7.53 -0.66
N ARG A 295 -11.41 8.30 0.21
CA ARG A 295 -11.99 8.83 1.45
C ARG A 295 -11.92 10.35 1.42
N LYS A 296 -13.08 11.01 1.29
CA LYS A 296 -13.20 12.46 1.16
C LYS A 296 -12.19 13.04 0.15
N GLU A 297 -12.06 12.41 -1.01
CA GLU A 297 -11.08 12.79 -2.05
C GLU A 297 -11.75 13.59 -3.17
N TYR A 298 -11.13 14.71 -3.57
CA TYR A 298 -11.52 15.40 -4.79
C TYR A 298 -10.76 14.83 -6.00
N VAL A 299 -11.48 14.49 -7.05
CA VAL A 299 -10.96 13.81 -8.25
C VAL A 299 -11.30 14.64 -9.49
N GLY A 300 -10.30 14.92 -10.32
CA GLY A 300 -10.49 15.60 -11.60
C GLY A 300 -11.10 14.66 -12.63
N VAL A 301 -12.09 15.16 -13.37
CA VAL A 301 -12.82 14.37 -14.39
C VAL A 301 -12.86 15.05 -15.76
N SER A 302 -12.08 16.13 -15.95
CA SER A 302 -12.10 16.90 -17.19
C SER A 302 -11.68 16.06 -18.41
N GLY A 303 -10.62 15.26 -18.27
CA GLY A 303 -10.16 14.37 -19.33
C GLY A 303 -11.14 13.23 -19.65
N PHE A 304 -11.89 12.75 -18.66
CA PHE A 304 -12.90 11.70 -18.85
C PHE A 304 -14.17 12.26 -19.51
N THR A 305 -14.56 13.48 -19.16
CA THR A 305 -15.80 14.11 -19.62
C THR A 305 -15.63 14.94 -20.91
N ASP A 306 -14.52 14.76 -21.63
CA ASP A 306 -14.16 15.53 -22.82
C ASP A 306 -14.23 17.06 -22.61
N GLY A 307 -13.85 17.51 -21.41
CA GLY A 307 -13.83 18.92 -21.02
C GLY A 307 -15.18 19.51 -20.61
N LEU A 308 -16.27 18.73 -20.60
CA LEU A 308 -17.61 19.15 -20.16
C LEU A 308 -17.60 19.77 -18.76
N ARG A 309 -16.77 19.22 -17.86
CA ARG A 309 -16.59 19.70 -16.49
C ARG A 309 -15.13 20.00 -16.19
N GLN A 310 -14.87 21.12 -15.54
CA GLN A 310 -13.52 21.50 -15.11
C GLN A 310 -13.30 21.29 -13.60
N THR A 311 -14.36 21.44 -12.79
CA THR A 311 -14.26 21.22 -11.35
C THR A 311 -14.13 19.75 -10.98
N SER A 312 -13.40 19.46 -9.90
CA SER A 312 -13.32 18.09 -9.37
C SER A 312 -14.67 17.62 -8.81
N ILE A 313 -14.84 16.31 -8.74
CA ILE A 313 -15.96 15.65 -8.04
C ILE A 313 -15.47 15.13 -6.68
N LEU A 314 -16.37 15.02 -5.71
CA LEU A 314 -16.06 14.41 -4.41
C LEU A 314 -16.27 12.90 -4.47
N VAL A 315 -15.34 12.14 -3.89
CA VAL A 315 -15.37 10.69 -3.87
C VAL A 315 -15.19 10.20 -2.44
N ASP A 316 -16.11 9.37 -1.96
CA ASP A 316 -16.05 8.77 -0.63
C ASP A 316 -16.56 7.33 -0.59
N GLY A 317 -15.98 6.51 0.28
CA GLY A 317 -16.31 5.08 0.42
C GLY A 317 -17.39 4.76 1.45
N ALA A 318 -18.17 5.73 1.93
CA ALA A 318 -19.23 5.52 2.92
C ALA A 318 -20.22 4.42 2.47
N HIS A 319 -20.33 3.36 3.27
CA HIS A 319 -21.07 2.13 2.91
C HIS A 319 -21.80 1.45 4.10
N ASN A 320 -21.84 2.13 5.24
CA ASN A 320 -22.61 1.78 6.43
C ASN A 320 -23.17 3.08 7.05
N MET A 321 -24.10 2.98 8.00
CA MET A 321 -24.79 4.17 8.51
C MET A 321 -23.84 5.19 9.11
N LEU A 322 -22.86 4.77 9.91
CA LEU A 322 -21.87 5.67 10.50
C LEU A 322 -21.10 6.49 9.44
N GLY A 323 -20.68 5.85 8.35
CA GLY A 323 -20.00 6.54 7.25
C GLY A 323 -20.93 7.45 6.46
N VAL A 324 -22.17 6.99 6.23
CA VAL A 324 -23.21 7.73 5.52
C VAL A 324 -23.60 9.00 6.27
N GLU A 325 -23.80 8.92 7.59
CA GLU A 325 -24.11 10.08 8.44
C GLU A 325 -22.96 11.09 8.47
N ALA A 326 -21.72 10.60 8.55
CA ALA A 326 -20.54 11.46 8.50
C ALA A 326 -20.43 12.18 7.13
N LEU A 327 -20.70 11.48 6.02
CA LEU A 327 -20.73 12.07 4.70
C LEU A 327 -21.88 13.07 4.54
N ALA A 328 -23.09 12.72 5.02
CA ALA A 328 -24.25 13.60 4.98
C ALA A 328 -23.98 14.91 5.73
N LYS A 329 -23.43 14.83 6.95
CA LYS A 329 -23.01 16.00 7.75
C LYS A 329 -21.98 16.84 7.00
N TYR A 330 -20.95 16.22 6.43
CA TYR A 330 -19.93 16.93 5.66
C TYR A 330 -20.53 17.64 4.43
N VAL A 331 -21.39 16.95 3.68
CA VAL A 331 -22.02 17.52 2.49
C VAL A 331 -22.91 18.71 2.84
N GLU A 332 -23.75 18.57 3.87
CA GLU A 332 -24.65 19.64 4.31
C GLU A 332 -23.89 20.87 4.81
N THR A 333 -22.77 20.67 5.51
CA THR A 333 -22.05 21.78 6.17
C THR A 333 -20.93 22.40 5.33
N ARG A 334 -20.40 21.67 4.32
CA ARG A 334 -19.20 22.07 3.57
C ARG A 334 -19.37 22.12 2.07
N VAL A 335 -20.29 21.35 1.50
CA VAL A 335 -20.42 21.17 0.05
C VAL A 335 -21.66 21.85 -0.49
N ARG A 336 -22.80 21.66 0.18
CA ARG A 336 -24.07 22.27 -0.21
C ARG A 336 -24.01 23.76 0.10
N THR A 337 -24.31 24.57 -0.92
CA THR A 337 -24.45 26.02 -0.83
C THR A 337 -25.90 26.39 -1.03
N ASN A 338 -26.55 26.97 -0.03
CA ASN A 338 -27.99 27.26 -0.05
C ASN A 338 -28.83 25.99 -0.29
N ASP A 339 -29.97 26.11 -0.98
CA ASP A 339 -30.84 24.99 -1.37
C ASP A 339 -30.43 24.37 -2.72
N GLU A 340 -29.17 24.55 -3.16
CA GLU A 340 -28.68 23.99 -4.43
C GLU A 340 -28.64 22.45 -4.39
N PRO A 341 -28.96 21.79 -5.51
CA PRO A 341 -29.00 20.34 -5.58
C PRO A 341 -27.61 19.73 -5.59
N ILE A 342 -27.46 18.59 -4.89
CA ILE A 342 -26.30 17.71 -5.05
C ILE A 342 -26.63 16.67 -6.10
N THR A 343 -25.69 16.37 -6.99
CA THR A 343 -25.81 15.25 -7.94
C THR A 343 -24.99 14.06 -7.45
N TRP A 344 -25.68 12.97 -7.12
CA TRP A 344 -25.10 11.77 -6.53
C TRP A 344 -24.92 10.66 -7.57
N VAL A 345 -23.82 9.92 -7.46
CA VAL A 345 -23.63 8.63 -8.11
C VAL A 345 -23.37 7.61 -7.01
N MET A 346 -24.27 6.65 -6.84
CA MET A 346 -24.29 5.73 -5.71
C MET A 346 -24.24 4.28 -6.15
N GLY A 347 -23.34 3.51 -5.55
CA GLY A 347 -23.28 2.06 -5.74
C GLY A 347 -23.01 1.39 -4.41
N LEU A 348 -23.90 0.51 -3.98
CA LEU A 348 -23.92 -0.08 -2.65
C LEU A 348 -23.69 -1.58 -2.73
N SER A 349 -23.06 -2.16 -1.71
CA SER A 349 -22.86 -3.61 -1.62
C SER A 349 -24.07 -4.29 -1.01
N ALA A 350 -24.50 -5.41 -1.61
CA ALA A 350 -25.59 -6.22 -1.08
C ALA A 350 -25.20 -6.84 0.25
N SER A 351 -26.10 -6.72 1.22
CA SER A 351 -25.99 -7.32 2.55
C SER A 351 -27.39 -7.54 3.11
N GLU A 352 -27.58 -8.63 3.85
CA GLU A 352 -28.87 -8.93 4.49
C GLU A 352 -29.17 -8.02 5.69
N SER A 353 -28.14 -7.35 6.23
CA SER A 353 -28.21 -6.59 7.48
C SER A 353 -28.13 -5.07 7.31
N LYS A 354 -27.80 -4.58 6.11
CA LYS A 354 -27.65 -3.13 5.86
C LYS A 354 -29.00 -2.44 5.60
N PRO A 355 -29.29 -1.32 6.28
CA PRO A 355 -30.53 -0.59 6.09
C PRO A 355 -30.44 0.31 4.83
N PHE A 356 -30.49 -0.32 3.66
CA PHE A 356 -30.27 0.34 2.36
C PHE A 356 -31.15 1.57 2.13
N ALA A 357 -32.44 1.51 2.49
CA ALA A 357 -33.35 2.65 2.33
C ALA A 357 -32.95 3.82 3.24
N GLU A 358 -32.67 3.55 4.52
CA GLU A 358 -32.25 4.56 5.50
C GLU A 358 -30.93 5.24 5.08
N MET A 359 -30.00 4.48 4.49
CA MET A 359 -28.75 5.03 3.94
C MET A 359 -29.00 6.05 2.83
N ILE A 360 -29.93 5.75 1.91
CA ILE A 360 -30.29 6.64 0.82
C ILE A 360 -31.01 7.88 1.35
N GLU A 361 -31.97 7.69 2.26
CA GLU A 361 -32.74 8.76 2.88
C GLU A 361 -31.87 9.73 3.70
N ALA A 362 -30.82 9.23 4.36
CA ALA A 362 -29.89 10.07 5.10
C ALA A 362 -29.12 11.05 4.19
N LEU A 363 -28.78 10.64 2.96
CA LEU A 363 -28.01 11.43 2.00
C LEU A 363 -28.88 12.34 1.13
N LEU A 364 -29.97 11.81 0.58
CA LEU A 364 -30.76 12.51 -0.42
C LEU A 364 -31.61 13.63 0.20
N ARG A 365 -31.74 14.72 -0.56
CA ARG A 365 -32.75 15.76 -0.36
C ARG A 365 -33.69 15.82 -1.55
N PRO A 366 -34.92 16.34 -1.41
CA PRO A 366 -35.90 16.34 -2.50
C PRO A 366 -35.47 17.07 -3.78
N GLN A 367 -34.57 18.06 -3.68
CA GLN A 367 -34.01 18.78 -4.81
C GLN A 367 -32.83 18.07 -5.50
N ASP A 368 -32.23 17.05 -4.89
CA ASP A 368 -31.01 16.42 -5.41
C ASP A 368 -31.25 15.65 -6.71
N ASN A 369 -30.17 15.30 -7.41
CA ASN A 369 -30.20 14.37 -8.53
C ASN A 369 -29.44 13.11 -8.14
N VAL A 370 -29.81 11.94 -8.65
CA VAL A 370 -29.11 10.69 -8.31
C VAL A 370 -29.08 9.68 -9.46
N ALA A 371 -27.94 9.02 -9.59
CA ALA A 371 -27.76 7.81 -10.36
C ALA A 371 -27.37 6.65 -9.44
N PHE A 372 -28.09 5.54 -9.53
CA PHE A 372 -27.69 4.27 -8.91
C PHE A 372 -26.97 3.41 -9.94
N VAL A 373 -25.85 2.82 -9.53
CA VAL A 373 -24.98 2.04 -10.39
C VAL A 373 -24.47 0.79 -9.68
N GLU A 374 -24.05 -0.17 -10.48
CA GLU A 374 -23.47 -1.43 -10.04
C GLU A 374 -21.97 -1.43 -10.33
N TYR A 375 -21.17 -1.80 -9.33
CA TYR A 375 -19.73 -1.97 -9.52
C TYR A 375 -19.42 -3.38 -9.98
N THR A 376 -18.29 -3.52 -10.67
CA THR A 376 -17.72 -4.77 -11.13
C THR A 376 -17.32 -5.62 -9.94
N GLN A 377 -17.96 -6.78 -9.74
CA GLN A 377 -17.65 -7.66 -8.62
C GLN A 377 -16.28 -8.33 -8.82
N GLY A 378 -15.33 -8.04 -7.92
CA GLY A 378 -14.07 -8.77 -7.84
C GLY A 378 -14.20 -10.10 -7.09
N PRO A 379 -13.17 -10.97 -7.11
CA PRO A 379 -13.26 -12.33 -6.55
C PRO A 379 -13.59 -12.42 -5.04
N THR A 380 -13.35 -11.34 -4.30
CA THR A 380 -13.60 -11.25 -2.85
C THR A 380 -14.66 -10.22 -2.50
N ASP A 381 -15.20 -9.54 -3.50
CA ASP A 381 -16.05 -8.39 -3.26
C ASP A 381 -17.47 -8.90 -3.02
N PRO A 382 -18.22 -8.30 -2.08
CA PRO A 382 -19.65 -8.53 -1.99
C PRO A 382 -20.32 -8.15 -3.33
N PRO A 383 -21.40 -8.82 -3.72
CA PRO A 383 -22.15 -8.43 -4.90
C PRO A 383 -22.72 -7.02 -4.74
N ALA A 384 -22.85 -6.27 -5.84
CA ALA A 384 -23.53 -4.97 -5.81
C ALA A 384 -25.03 -5.16 -5.56
N VAL A 385 -25.68 -4.15 -4.99
CA VAL A 385 -27.14 -4.05 -4.96
C VAL A 385 -27.61 -3.65 -6.37
N PRO A 386 -28.64 -4.31 -6.94
CA PRO A 386 -29.23 -3.90 -8.20
C PRO A 386 -29.65 -2.43 -8.20
N ALA A 387 -29.26 -1.68 -9.23
CA ALA A 387 -29.47 -0.24 -9.30
C ALA A 387 -30.97 0.13 -9.17
N GLU A 388 -31.87 -0.70 -9.69
CA GLU A 388 -33.32 -0.45 -9.68
C GLU A 388 -33.92 -0.39 -8.28
N LEU A 389 -33.31 -1.09 -7.31
CA LEU A 389 -33.75 -1.02 -5.91
C LEU A 389 -33.48 0.37 -5.33
N GLY A 390 -32.32 0.95 -5.62
CA GLY A 390 -31.97 2.32 -5.23
C GLY A 390 -32.89 3.34 -5.90
N SER A 391 -33.08 3.19 -7.21
CA SER A 391 -34.00 4.01 -8.01
C SER A 391 -35.43 3.96 -7.47
N GLY A 392 -35.90 2.79 -7.03
CA GLY A 392 -37.23 2.63 -6.41
C GLY A 392 -37.39 3.42 -5.11
N VAL A 393 -36.35 3.46 -4.26
CA VAL A 393 -36.34 4.26 -3.02
C VAL A 393 -36.30 5.75 -3.35
N ALA A 394 -35.42 6.16 -4.27
CA ALA A 394 -35.24 7.56 -4.62
C ALA A 394 -36.47 8.20 -5.28
N LYS A 395 -37.28 7.44 -6.04
CA LYS A 395 -38.56 7.94 -6.61
C LYS A 395 -39.51 8.53 -5.58
N VAL A 396 -39.46 8.07 -4.33
CA VAL A 396 -40.30 8.59 -3.24
C VAL A 396 -39.66 9.82 -2.59
N ALA A 397 -38.33 9.91 -2.61
CA ALA A 397 -37.57 10.99 -1.98
C ALA A 397 -37.45 12.25 -2.85
N LEU A 398 -37.44 12.09 -4.18
CA LEU A 398 -37.24 13.16 -5.16
C LEU A 398 -38.55 13.90 -5.52
N LYS A 399 -38.44 15.15 -5.97
CA LYS A 399 -39.59 15.97 -6.40
C LYS A 399 -40.06 15.64 -7.82
N ASP A 400 -39.15 15.25 -8.71
CA ASP A 400 -39.37 15.10 -10.14
C ASP A 400 -38.61 13.88 -10.70
N GLU A 401 -39.23 13.13 -11.61
CA GLU A 401 -38.61 11.93 -12.20
C GLU A 401 -37.34 12.25 -12.99
N SER A 402 -37.21 13.45 -13.56
CA SER A 402 -36.01 13.88 -14.31
C SER A 402 -34.76 14.05 -13.44
N GLN A 403 -34.89 14.01 -12.11
CA GLN A 403 -33.78 14.03 -11.15
C GLN A 403 -33.12 12.64 -11.01
N LEU A 404 -33.79 11.59 -11.49
CA LEU A 404 -33.31 10.23 -11.43
C LEU A 404 -32.71 9.81 -12.77
N TYR A 405 -31.51 9.22 -12.73
CA TYR A 405 -30.89 8.62 -13.91
C TYR A 405 -31.55 7.29 -14.26
N ASP A 406 -31.82 7.08 -15.55
CA ASP A 406 -32.51 5.92 -16.12
C ASP A 406 -31.70 5.18 -17.21
N GLY A 407 -30.42 5.50 -17.35
CA GLY A 407 -29.52 4.85 -18.31
C GLY A 407 -28.84 3.58 -17.77
N GLU A 408 -27.78 3.15 -18.48
CA GLU A 408 -27.00 1.97 -18.10
C GLU A 408 -26.40 2.11 -16.68
N PRO A 409 -26.56 1.11 -15.79
CA PRO A 409 -26.17 1.22 -14.39
C PRO A 409 -24.66 1.06 -14.17
N ASP A 410 -23.84 1.68 -15.02
CA ASP A 410 -22.38 1.66 -14.95
C ASP A 410 -21.81 3.03 -14.54
N ILE A 411 -20.62 2.99 -13.92
CA ILE A 411 -19.97 4.19 -13.39
C ILE A 411 -19.61 5.22 -14.48
N ALA A 412 -19.30 4.79 -15.70
CA ALA A 412 -18.86 5.70 -16.77
C ALA A 412 -20.05 6.53 -17.27
N SER A 413 -21.16 5.86 -17.60
CA SER A 413 -22.38 6.51 -18.08
C SER A 413 -22.99 7.42 -17.02
N ALA A 414 -23.03 6.96 -15.76
CA ALA A 414 -23.59 7.74 -14.65
C ALA A 414 -22.76 8.99 -14.31
N VAL A 415 -21.42 8.92 -14.33
CA VAL A 415 -20.58 10.10 -14.08
C VAL A 415 -20.70 11.12 -15.21
N GLN A 416 -20.79 10.67 -16.47
CA GLN A 416 -21.03 11.56 -17.61
C GLN A 416 -22.36 12.29 -17.48
N TRP A 417 -23.43 11.56 -17.16
CA TRP A 417 -24.74 12.14 -16.87
C TRP A 417 -24.68 13.12 -15.69
N ALA A 418 -24.05 12.72 -14.59
CA ALA A 418 -23.98 13.52 -13.37
C ALA A 418 -23.27 14.86 -13.62
N CYS A 419 -22.17 14.84 -14.37
CA CYS A 419 -21.43 16.04 -14.75
C CYS A 419 -22.26 16.94 -15.67
N SER A 420 -22.99 16.37 -16.63
CA SER A 420 -23.91 17.12 -17.50
C SER A 420 -25.05 17.77 -16.72
N LYS A 421 -25.69 17.01 -15.83
CA LYS A 421 -26.84 17.43 -15.02
C LYS A 421 -26.45 18.53 -14.01
N ALA A 422 -25.29 18.40 -13.37
CA ALA A 422 -24.81 19.36 -12.39
C ALA A 422 -24.14 20.59 -13.04
N GLY A 423 -23.65 20.48 -14.28
CA GLY A 423 -22.70 21.44 -14.84
C GLY A 423 -21.45 21.53 -13.95
N GLU A 424 -21.20 22.72 -13.40
CA GLU A 424 -20.11 22.97 -12.43
C GLU A 424 -20.57 22.87 -10.97
N GLY A 425 -21.83 22.49 -10.72
CA GLY A 425 -22.35 22.21 -9.39
C GLY A 425 -21.72 20.97 -8.72
N PRO A 426 -22.07 20.66 -7.47
CA PRO A 426 -21.46 19.57 -6.72
C PRO A 426 -21.88 18.18 -7.24
N VAL A 427 -20.89 17.34 -7.53
CA VAL A 427 -21.06 15.92 -7.90
C VAL A 427 -20.33 15.04 -6.89
N ILE A 428 -20.99 13.99 -6.41
CA ILE A 428 -20.46 13.09 -5.38
C ILE A 428 -20.62 11.62 -5.78
N VAL A 429 -19.54 10.86 -5.77
CA VAL A 429 -19.53 9.40 -5.97
C VAL A 429 -19.37 8.71 -4.62
N THR A 430 -20.30 7.85 -4.24
CA THR A 430 -20.30 7.18 -2.92
C THR A 430 -20.99 5.82 -2.90
N GLY A 431 -21.08 5.20 -1.72
CA GLY A 431 -21.78 3.95 -1.45
C GLY A 431 -20.86 2.73 -1.30
N SER A 432 -19.68 2.76 -1.91
CA SER A 432 -18.74 1.63 -1.88
C SER A 432 -17.35 2.00 -2.39
N LEU A 433 -16.30 1.56 -1.69
CA LEU A 433 -14.92 1.63 -2.19
C LEU A 433 -14.71 0.81 -3.47
N TYR A 434 -15.56 -0.20 -3.75
CA TYR A 434 -15.51 -0.96 -5.00
C TYR A 434 -16.02 -0.13 -6.19
N LEU A 435 -17.00 0.74 -5.99
CA LEU A 435 -17.42 1.68 -7.03
C LEU A 435 -16.32 2.72 -7.31
N VAL A 436 -15.69 3.21 -6.24
CA VAL A 436 -14.55 4.14 -6.37
C VAL A 436 -13.38 3.51 -7.12
N ARG A 437 -13.13 2.22 -6.92
CA ARG A 437 -12.13 1.48 -7.70
C ARG A 437 -12.44 1.53 -9.19
N ASP A 438 -13.69 1.26 -9.57
CA ASP A 438 -14.10 1.23 -10.97
C ASP A 438 -13.99 2.62 -11.61
N LEU A 439 -14.36 3.68 -10.87
CA LEU A 439 -14.10 5.06 -11.27
C LEU A 439 -12.61 5.30 -11.58
N TYR A 440 -11.70 4.82 -10.73
CA TYR A 440 -10.25 5.00 -10.93
C TYR A 440 -9.66 4.20 -12.09
N GLN A 441 -10.41 3.27 -12.67
CA GLN A 441 -10.00 2.52 -13.86
C GLN A 441 -10.41 3.20 -15.16
N LEU A 442 -11.26 4.24 -15.11
CA LEU A 442 -11.64 5.00 -16.29
C LEU A 442 -10.50 5.90 -16.76
N ASP A 443 -10.31 5.95 -18.08
CA ASP A 443 -9.33 6.84 -18.72
C ASP A 443 -9.75 8.32 -18.53
N GLY A 444 -8.78 9.21 -18.32
CA GLY A 444 -9.05 10.64 -18.13
C GLY A 444 -9.45 11.05 -16.70
N ILE A 445 -9.48 10.10 -15.76
CA ILE A 445 -9.68 10.39 -14.32
C ILE A 445 -8.35 10.80 -13.66
N GLU A 446 -8.33 11.98 -13.05
CA GLU A 446 -7.17 12.56 -12.40
C GLU A 446 -7.29 12.54 -10.87
N ARG A 447 -6.69 11.52 -10.25
CA ARG A 447 -6.60 11.40 -8.79
C ARG A 447 -5.66 12.44 -8.20
N GLN A 448 -6.06 13.06 -7.09
CA GLN A 448 -5.17 13.92 -6.30
C GLN A 448 -4.13 13.09 -5.56
N ILE A 449 -4.54 11.93 -5.02
CA ILE A 449 -3.65 11.05 -4.26
C ILE A 449 -2.96 10.08 -5.23
N LYS A 450 -1.69 10.37 -5.56
CA LYS A 450 -0.85 9.52 -6.43
C LYS A 450 0.24 8.82 -5.62
N ILE A 451 -0.06 7.63 -5.13
CA ILE A 451 0.93 6.79 -4.45
C ILE A 451 1.81 6.11 -5.50
N GLY A 452 3.12 6.34 -5.43
CA GLY A 452 4.07 5.72 -6.34
C GLY A 452 4.35 4.27 -5.99
N THR A 453 4.67 3.45 -6.98
CA THR A 453 5.11 2.06 -6.77
C THR A 453 6.58 1.98 -6.35
N ARG A 454 6.91 1.01 -5.50
CA ARG A 454 8.29 0.65 -5.16
C ARG A 454 9.01 0.21 -6.42
N ARG A 455 10.25 0.69 -6.54
CA ARG A 455 11.11 0.33 -7.66
C ARG A 455 11.53 -1.14 -7.56
N PRO A 456 11.74 -1.82 -8.70
CA PRO A 456 12.20 -3.20 -8.69
C PRO A 456 13.49 -3.44 -7.90
N GLY A 457 13.49 -4.47 -7.05
CA GLY A 457 14.59 -4.84 -6.16
C GLY A 457 15.43 -6.03 -6.64
N ARG A 458 16.21 -6.60 -5.71
CA ARG A 458 17.12 -7.74 -5.96
C ARG A 458 16.40 -8.99 -6.42
N SER A 459 15.30 -9.34 -5.77
CA SER A 459 14.48 -10.51 -6.06
C SER A 459 14.01 -10.47 -7.51
N GLN A 460 13.53 -9.31 -7.95
CA GLN A 460 13.12 -9.09 -9.33
C GLN A 460 14.29 -9.13 -10.31
N LEU A 461 15.44 -8.51 -9.97
CA LEU A 461 16.64 -8.62 -10.81
C LEU A 461 17.05 -10.08 -11.02
N TRP A 462 17.04 -10.88 -9.95
CA TRP A 462 17.35 -12.31 -10.02
C TRP A 462 16.34 -13.06 -10.88
N HIS A 463 15.04 -12.82 -10.67
CA HIS A 463 13.96 -13.44 -11.43
C HIS A 463 14.06 -13.12 -12.93
N TYR A 464 14.24 -11.86 -13.31
CA TYR A 464 14.43 -11.49 -14.71
C TYR A 464 15.71 -12.07 -15.32
N THR A 465 16.76 -12.24 -14.52
CA THR A 465 17.97 -12.93 -14.97
C THR A 465 17.67 -14.40 -15.29
N GLN A 466 16.90 -15.10 -14.44
CA GLN A 466 16.46 -16.47 -14.70
C GLN A 466 15.57 -16.57 -15.93
N LEU A 467 14.57 -15.70 -16.06
CA LEU A 467 13.70 -15.67 -17.24
C LEU A 467 14.46 -15.42 -18.53
N SER A 468 15.42 -14.49 -18.52
CA SER A 468 16.25 -14.20 -19.71
C SER A 468 17.10 -15.39 -20.15
N GLN A 469 17.32 -16.38 -19.29
CA GLN A 469 18.01 -17.63 -19.63
C GLN A 469 17.07 -18.67 -20.23
N GLN A 470 15.77 -18.58 -19.95
CA GLN A 470 14.75 -19.52 -20.44
C GLN A 470 14.08 -19.03 -21.73
N ARG A 471 13.85 -17.71 -21.86
CA ARG A 471 13.25 -17.08 -23.03
C ARG A 471 13.69 -15.62 -23.18
N ALA A 472 13.46 -15.06 -24.36
CA ALA A 472 13.55 -13.62 -24.55
C ALA A 472 12.56 -12.88 -23.62
N LEU A 473 13.00 -11.77 -23.02
CA LEU A 473 12.15 -10.90 -22.20
C LEU A 473 11.22 -10.09 -23.10
N THR A 474 9.98 -9.85 -22.65
CA THR A 474 9.09 -8.89 -23.34
C THR A 474 9.62 -7.46 -23.19
N ALA A 475 9.11 -6.52 -23.99
CA ALA A 475 9.53 -5.11 -23.90
C ALA A 475 9.35 -4.53 -22.48
N GLU A 476 8.23 -4.85 -21.83
CA GLU A 476 7.95 -4.44 -20.45
C GLU A 476 8.93 -5.07 -19.45
N GLU A 477 9.18 -6.37 -19.58
CA GLU A 477 10.13 -7.09 -18.72
C GLU A 477 11.56 -6.59 -18.90
N GLU A 478 11.95 -6.23 -20.12
CA GLU A 478 13.27 -5.67 -20.38
C GLU A 478 13.42 -4.28 -19.76
N GLN A 479 12.37 -3.45 -19.80
CA GLN A 479 12.33 -2.17 -19.10
C GLN A 479 12.44 -2.36 -17.59
N GLU A 480 11.68 -3.29 -17.01
CA GLU A 480 11.74 -3.61 -15.59
C GLU A 480 13.09 -4.19 -15.19
N TYR A 481 13.68 -5.08 -15.99
CA TYR A 481 15.03 -5.62 -15.78
C TYR A 481 16.08 -4.51 -15.77
N LYS A 482 16.02 -3.59 -16.74
CA LYS A 482 16.89 -2.39 -16.79
C LYS A 482 16.71 -1.54 -15.53
N LYS A 483 15.46 -1.33 -15.08
CA LYS A 483 15.16 -0.61 -13.83
C LYS A 483 15.74 -1.36 -12.62
N ALA A 484 15.49 -2.65 -12.47
CA ALA A 484 15.98 -3.48 -11.37
C ALA A 484 17.52 -3.48 -11.30
N ARG A 485 18.19 -3.62 -12.46
CA ARG A 485 19.66 -3.62 -12.56
C ARG A 485 20.28 -2.28 -12.19
N ARG A 486 19.70 -1.16 -12.63
CA ARG A 486 20.16 0.20 -12.28
C ARG A 486 20.03 0.46 -10.78
N HIS A 487 18.92 0.03 -10.18
CA HIS A 487 18.59 0.36 -8.79
C HIS A 487 19.14 -0.62 -7.76
N TRP A 488 19.48 -1.86 -8.14
CA TRP A 488 20.15 -2.81 -7.25
C TRP A 488 21.41 -2.22 -6.60
N ARG A 489 22.20 -1.45 -7.36
CA ARG A 489 23.40 -0.76 -6.85
C ARG A 489 23.09 0.44 -5.94
N LEU A 490 21.84 0.94 -5.94
CA LEU A 490 21.37 2.08 -5.16
C LEU A 490 20.55 1.67 -3.93
N SER A 491 20.51 0.37 -3.60
CA SER A 491 19.84 -0.10 -2.38
C SER A 491 20.46 0.61 -1.15
N PRO A 492 19.64 1.23 -0.28
CA PRO A 492 20.12 1.89 0.95
C PRO A 492 20.96 0.98 1.83
N LEU A 493 20.68 -0.34 1.80
CA LEU A 493 21.41 -1.36 2.55
C LEU A 493 22.86 -1.58 2.07
N ARG A 494 23.24 -1.08 0.89
CA ARG A 494 24.53 -1.41 0.23
C ARG A 494 25.30 -0.22 -0.33
N ASN A 495 24.71 0.97 -0.43
CA ASN A 495 25.45 2.15 -0.86
C ASN A 495 26.10 2.83 0.36
N PRO A 496 27.44 2.89 0.45
CA PRO A 496 28.12 3.60 1.54
C PRO A 496 27.67 5.06 1.66
N ALA A 497 27.30 5.70 0.54
CA ALA A 497 26.80 7.08 0.51
C ALA A 497 25.42 7.25 1.16
N PHE A 498 24.62 6.18 1.30
CA PHE A 498 23.31 6.21 1.96
C PHE A 498 23.34 5.61 3.37
N ARG A 499 24.51 5.13 3.84
CA ARG A 499 24.68 4.57 5.19
C ARG A 499 24.88 5.64 6.26
N THR A 500 25.23 6.86 5.84
CA THR A 500 25.57 8.00 6.72
C THR A 500 24.75 9.25 6.46
N THR A 501 23.83 9.26 5.50
CA THR A 501 22.97 10.42 5.24
C THR A 501 21.75 10.38 6.15
N GLN A 502 21.90 10.91 7.36
CA GLN A 502 20.90 11.85 7.84
C GLN A 502 20.99 13.12 6.97
N GLU A 503 19.85 13.78 6.80
CA GLU A 503 19.63 15.09 6.16
C GLU A 503 19.31 15.13 4.64
N GLU A 504 18.03 15.47 4.43
CA GLU A 504 17.41 16.37 3.45
C GLU A 504 17.93 16.51 2.01
N GLY A 505 16.99 16.31 1.07
CA GLY A 505 17.07 16.82 -0.30
C GLY A 505 17.01 15.75 -1.39
N PRO A 506 16.59 16.11 -2.62
CA PRO A 506 16.75 15.24 -3.78
C PRO A 506 18.23 14.87 -3.93
N PRO A 507 18.55 13.67 -4.44
CA PRO A 507 19.92 13.18 -4.51
C PRO A 507 20.82 14.23 -5.16
N GLN A 508 21.78 14.75 -4.38
CA GLN A 508 22.76 15.68 -4.91
C GLN A 508 23.47 14.99 -6.08
N ARG A 509 23.44 15.65 -7.26
CA ARG A 509 24.17 15.14 -8.41
C ARG A 509 25.64 15.07 -8.01
N PRO A 510 26.34 13.95 -8.27
CA PRO A 510 27.76 13.88 -7.94
C PRO A 510 28.48 15.07 -8.57
N ILE A 511 29.31 15.77 -7.79
CA ILE A 511 30.09 16.91 -8.28
C ILE A 511 31.08 16.36 -9.32
N VAL A 512 30.73 16.49 -10.59
CA VAL A 512 31.59 16.11 -11.72
C VAL A 512 32.62 17.22 -11.88
N SER A 513 33.91 16.90 -11.80
CA SER A 513 34.99 17.87 -12.02
C SER A 513 34.89 18.50 -13.41
N ASP A 514 35.37 19.74 -13.55
CA ASP A 514 35.28 20.47 -14.83
C ASP A 514 35.98 19.71 -15.96
N ARG A 515 37.10 19.04 -15.65
CA ARG A 515 37.78 18.13 -16.57
C ARG A 515 36.88 16.99 -17.07
N VAL A 516 36.08 16.37 -16.19
CA VAL A 516 35.19 15.27 -16.58
C VAL A 516 33.98 15.80 -17.35
N ARG A 517 33.47 17.00 -17.00
CA ARG A 517 32.41 17.68 -17.76
C ARG A 517 32.86 18.01 -19.18
N GLU A 518 34.08 18.52 -19.34
CA GLU A 518 34.70 18.81 -20.63
C GLU A 518 34.76 17.53 -21.49
N LEU A 519 35.33 16.46 -20.95
CA LEU A 519 35.42 15.17 -21.64
C LEU A 519 34.04 14.60 -22.00
N GLN A 520 33.02 14.75 -21.14
CA GLN A 520 31.66 14.32 -21.43
C GLN A 520 31.03 15.13 -22.57
N ARG A 521 31.25 16.45 -22.62
CA ARG A 521 30.79 17.33 -23.71
C ARG A 521 31.46 16.95 -25.02
N THR A 522 32.79 16.77 -25.01
CA THR A 522 33.55 16.31 -26.18
C THR A 522 33.03 14.95 -26.67
N ALA A 523 32.85 13.98 -25.77
CA ALA A 523 32.33 12.67 -26.14
C ALA A 523 30.91 12.75 -26.73
N ALA A 524 30.02 13.54 -26.14
CA ALA A 524 28.66 13.73 -26.64
C ALA A 524 28.65 14.38 -28.04
N HIS A 525 29.48 15.41 -28.25
CA HIS A 525 29.63 16.05 -29.55
C HIS A 525 30.09 15.06 -30.62
N HIS A 526 31.20 14.36 -30.39
CA HIS A 526 31.73 13.43 -31.39
C HIS A 526 30.80 12.23 -31.61
N LYS A 527 30.07 11.77 -30.59
CA LYS A 527 29.04 10.74 -30.77
C LYS A 527 27.91 11.21 -31.68
N LYS A 528 27.42 12.43 -31.47
CA LYS A 528 26.36 13.01 -32.32
C LYS A 528 26.82 13.11 -33.78
N GLN A 529 28.08 13.49 -34.01
CA GLN A 529 28.67 13.53 -35.35
C GLN A 529 28.79 12.13 -35.97
N VAL A 530 29.24 11.13 -35.21
CA VAL A 530 29.30 9.72 -35.66
C VAL A 530 27.92 9.22 -36.11
N ASP A 531 26.90 9.43 -35.29
CA ASP A 531 25.54 8.98 -35.61
C ASP A 531 24.98 9.75 -36.82
N GLY A 532 25.27 11.05 -36.95
CA GLY A 532 24.89 11.88 -38.10
C GLY A 532 25.55 11.44 -39.41
N TYR A 533 26.88 11.23 -39.41
CA TYR A 533 27.58 10.74 -40.61
C TYR A 533 27.15 9.32 -40.99
N ARG A 534 26.90 8.44 -40.02
CA ARG A 534 26.37 7.10 -40.30
C ARG A 534 25.01 7.17 -41.02
N ALA A 535 24.11 8.03 -40.54
CA ALA A 535 22.81 8.22 -41.18
C ALA A 535 22.93 8.79 -42.60
N ALA A 536 23.82 9.77 -42.80
CA ALA A 536 24.08 10.37 -44.11
C ALA A 536 24.66 9.35 -45.12
N ILE A 537 25.65 8.55 -44.69
CA ILE A 537 26.24 7.48 -45.52
C ILE A 537 25.16 6.47 -45.90
N ALA A 538 24.35 6.00 -44.94
CA ALA A 538 23.28 5.04 -45.20
C ALA A 538 22.22 5.59 -46.16
N SER A 539 21.88 6.88 -46.06
CA SER A 539 20.96 7.52 -47.00
C SER A 539 21.52 7.51 -48.43
N ILE A 540 22.76 7.96 -48.61
CA ILE A 540 23.40 8.05 -49.94
C ILE A 540 23.60 6.66 -50.56
N GLU A 541 24.00 5.67 -49.75
CA GLU A 541 24.17 4.28 -50.21
C GLU A 541 22.82 3.65 -50.61
N ASN A 542 21.74 3.93 -49.89
CA ASN A 542 20.38 3.49 -50.27
C ASN A 542 19.89 4.19 -51.55
N ASP A 543 20.07 5.51 -51.67
CA ASP A 543 19.66 6.27 -52.86
C ASP A 543 20.44 5.84 -54.13
N SER A 544 21.71 5.44 -53.95
CA SER A 544 22.56 4.90 -55.02
C SER A 544 22.13 3.49 -55.46
N ASN A 545 21.69 2.64 -54.52
CA ASN A 545 21.18 1.31 -54.81
C ASN A 545 19.76 1.31 -55.43
N GLU A 546 18.94 2.33 -55.14
CA GLU A 546 17.59 2.48 -55.70
C GLU A 546 17.55 3.18 -57.07
N GLY A 547 18.70 3.57 -57.63
CA GLY A 547 18.77 4.21 -58.96
C GLY A 547 18.18 5.62 -59.03
N LYS A 548 18.00 6.30 -57.88
CA LYS A 548 17.34 7.62 -57.76
C LYS A 548 18.31 8.81 -57.82
N VAL A 549 19.36 8.74 -58.64
CA VAL A 549 20.28 9.88 -58.81
C VAL A 549 20.08 10.50 -60.18
N ALA A 550 19.23 11.53 -60.25
CA ALA A 550 19.17 12.44 -61.40
C ALA A 550 20.20 13.55 -61.20
N GLY A 551 21.32 13.49 -61.94
CA GLY A 551 22.16 14.67 -62.19
C GLY A 551 23.57 14.75 -61.58
N ALA A 552 24.08 13.72 -60.89
CA ALA A 552 25.48 13.66 -60.43
C ALA A 552 26.23 12.46 -61.02
N SER A 553 27.49 12.63 -61.43
CA SER A 553 28.32 11.53 -61.95
C SER A 553 28.59 10.49 -60.84
N SER A 554 28.63 9.19 -61.16
CA SER A 554 28.83 8.14 -60.14
C SER A 554 30.19 8.29 -59.41
N SER A 555 31.16 8.93 -60.05
CA SER A 555 32.46 9.26 -59.45
C SER A 555 32.38 10.34 -58.37
N ASP A 556 31.50 11.35 -58.54
CA ASP A 556 31.37 12.45 -57.56
C ASP A 556 30.69 11.98 -56.27
N LEU A 557 29.67 11.12 -56.38
CA LEU A 557 28.98 10.54 -55.23
C LEU A 557 29.89 9.59 -54.42
N SER A 558 30.72 8.81 -55.11
CA SER A 558 31.72 7.97 -54.44
C SER A 558 32.69 8.81 -53.62
N ALA A 559 33.20 9.91 -54.19
CA ALA A 559 34.12 10.82 -53.48
C ALA A 559 33.47 11.47 -52.26
N VAL A 560 32.18 11.83 -52.34
CA VAL A 560 31.41 12.37 -51.20
C VAL A 560 31.22 11.32 -50.11
N VAL A 561 30.86 10.09 -50.47
CA VAL A 561 30.71 8.99 -49.49
C VAL A 561 32.04 8.66 -48.81
N ASP A 562 33.15 8.67 -49.55
CA ASP A 562 34.48 8.43 -49.00
C ASP A 562 34.91 9.54 -48.03
N ASP A 563 34.61 10.81 -48.34
CA ASP A 563 34.84 11.92 -47.40
C ASP A 563 33.99 11.79 -46.13
N LEU A 564 32.72 11.40 -46.25
CA LEU A 564 31.84 11.16 -45.10
C LEU A 564 32.33 9.98 -44.25
N LYS A 565 32.79 8.89 -44.88
CA LYS A 565 33.39 7.73 -44.19
C LYS A 565 34.65 8.13 -43.43
N ARG A 566 35.50 8.97 -44.03
CA ARG A 566 36.70 9.52 -43.38
C ARG A 566 36.34 10.36 -42.15
N ARG A 567 35.40 11.31 -42.28
CA ARG A 567 34.92 12.15 -41.15
C ARG A 567 34.27 11.30 -40.06
N HIS A 568 33.44 10.32 -40.43
CA HIS A 568 32.87 9.35 -39.49
C HIS A 568 33.98 8.64 -38.69
N ALA A 569 35.03 8.17 -39.35
CA ALA A 569 36.16 7.50 -38.70
C ALA A 569 36.93 8.43 -37.74
N GLU A 570 37.17 9.69 -38.13
CA GLU A 570 37.83 10.70 -37.28
C GLU A 570 37.02 11.01 -36.02
N HIS A 571 35.71 11.24 -36.16
CA HIS A 571 34.84 11.48 -35.02
C HIS A 571 34.70 10.23 -34.13
N ASN A 572 34.65 9.03 -34.71
CA ASN A 572 34.59 7.78 -33.96
C ASN A 572 35.88 7.54 -33.16
N LYS A 573 37.05 7.79 -33.76
CA LYS A 573 38.35 7.72 -33.09
C LYS A 573 38.41 8.69 -31.90
N THR A 574 37.95 9.92 -32.10
CA THR A 574 37.95 10.95 -31.05
C THR A 574 36.96 10.63 -29.93
N TYR A 575 35.76 10.13 -30.27
CA TYR A 575 34.80 9.61 -29.30
C TYR A 575 35.40 8.47 -28.48
N ASN A 576 35.98 7.46 -29.12
CA ASN A 576 36.56 6.31 -28.42
C ASN A 576 37.74 6.69 -27.53
N SER A 577 38.63 7.59 -27.98
CA SER A 577 39.72 8.13 -27.17
C SER A 577 39.21 8.91 -25.95
N THR A 578 38.17 9.75 -26.14
CA THR A 578 37.56 10.52 -25.06
C THR A 578 36.85 9.61 -24.06
N MET A 579 36.14 8.60 -24.55
CA MET A 579 35.50 7.59 -23.71
C MET A 579 36.52 6.72 -22.98
N PHE A 580 37.69 6.45 -23.57
CA PHE A 580 38.80 5.79 -22.89
C PHE A 580 39.33 6.65 -21.74
N LYS A 581 39.53 7.95 -21.96
CA LYS A 581 39.92 8.90 -20.89
C LYS A 581 38.88 8.97 -19.76
N LEU A 582 37.59 8.79 -20.08
CA LEU A 582 36.50 8.76 -19.10
C LEU A 582 36.36 7.42 -18.36
N ARG A 583 36.58 6.30 -19.04
CA ARG A 583 36.29 4.95 -18.54
C ARG A 583 37.53 4.24 -17.97
N GLY A 584 38.72 4.58 -18.47
CA GLY A 584 39.99 3.89 -18.18
C GLY A 584 40.22 2.61 -18.98
N TYR A 585 39.33 2.25 -19.92
CA TYR A 585 39.43 1.03 -20.73
C TYR A 585 38.75 1.19 -22.09
N VAL A 586 39.12 0.34 -23.06
CA VAL A 586 38.50 0.27 -24.39
C VAL A 586 37.24 -0.59 -24.30
N ALA A 587 36.09 -0.04 -24.66
CA ALA A 587 34.84 -0.80 -24.64
C ALA A 587 34.80 -1.80 -25.80
N ASN A 588 34.80 -3.09 -25.48
CA ASN A 588 34.56 -4.15 -26.45
C ASN A 588 33.04 -4.27 -26.72
N PRO A 589 32.56 -4.09 -27.97
CA PRO A 589 31.15 -4.22 -28.32
C PRO A 589 30.51 -5.56 -27.90
N ASP A 590 31.29 -6.65 -27.98
CA ASP A 590 30.82 -8.01 -27.67
C ASP A 590 30.67 -8.24 -26.16
N GLN A 591 31.31 -7.41 -25.33
CA GLN A 591 31.23 -7.49 -23.87
C GLN A 591 30.01 -6.77 -23.28
N LYS A 592 29.16 -6.15 -24.12
CA LYS A 592 27.94 -5.44 -23.67
C LYS A 592 26.96 -6.33 -22.90
N HIS A 593 27.03 -7.65 -23.12
CA HIS A 593 26.18 -8.67 -22.49
C HIS A 593 26.87 -9.46 -21.37
N MET A 594 28.14 -9.17 -21.05
CA MET A 594 28.89 -9.93 -20.03
C MET A 594 28.71 -9.33 -18.63
N SER A 595 28.76 -10.18 -17.60
CA SER A 595 28.68 -9.74 -16.20
C SER A 595 29.96 -9.02 -15.78
N HIS A 596 29.87 -8.10 -14.82
CA HIS A 596 31.02 -7.37 -14.28
C HIS A 596 32.13 -8.32 -13.77
N GLU A 597 31.73 -9.47 -13.20
CA GLU A 597 32.65 -10.51 -12.71
C GLU A 597 33.39 -11.21 -13.86
N LYS A 598 32.76 -11.40 -15.03
CA LYS A 598 33.42 -11.94 -16.22
C LYS A 598 34.35 -10.92 -16.90
N ILE A 599 34.06 -9.62 -16.76
CA ILE A 599 34.85 -8.54 -17.40
C ILE A 599 36.07 -8.15 -16.56
N TYR A 600 35.94 -8.09 -15.23
CA TYR A 600 36.96 -7.54 -14.34
C TYR A 600 37.52 -8.55 -13.33
N GLY A 601 37.11 -9.82 -13.44
CA GLY A 601 37.34 -10.82 -12.41
C GLY A 601 36.57 -10.54 -11.11
N ARG A 602 36.68 -11.45 -10.13
CA ARG A 602 36.35 -11.08 -8.75
C ARG A 602 37.45 -10.14 -8.25
N PRO A 603 37.12 -8.98 -7.65
CA PRO A 603 38.13 -8.25 -6.90
C PRO A 603 38.72 -9.20 -5.87
N GLU A 604 40.05 -9.18 -5.70
CA GLU A 604 40.70 -9.93 -4.64
C GLU A 604 39.93 -9.68 -3.34
N LYS A 605 39.54 -10.77 -2.65
CA LYS A 605 39.00 -10.65 -1.30
C LYS A 605 39.98 -9.76 -0.56
N ARG A 606 39.56 -8.54 -0.17
CA ARG A 606 40.31 -7.75 0.81
C ARG A 606 40.54 -8.70 1.98
N ARG A 607 41.77 -9.20 2.13
CA ARG A 607 42.20 -9.88 3.35
C ARG A 607 41.83 -8.92 4.47
N GLY A 608 40.95 -9.39 5.35
CA GLY A 608 40.16 -8.53 6.20
C GLY A 608 41.06 -7.64 7.05
N ARG A 609 40.67 -6.36 7.17
CA ARG A 609 41.12 -5.44 8.22
C ARG A 609 41.01 -6.04 9.64
N ILE A 610 40.32 -7.17 9.82
CA ILE A 610 40.19 -7.89 11.08
C ILE A 610 41.51 -8.56 11.49
N ALA A 611 42.34 -9.06 10.55
CA ALA A 611 43.61 -9.70 10.91
C ALA A 611 44.66 -8.71 11.41
N THR A 612 44.67 -7.48 10.87
CA THR A 612 45.55 -6.39 11.32
C THR A 612 45.09 -5.78 12.64
N ILE A 613 43.77 -5.80 12.92
CA ILE A 613 43.21 -5.35 14.21
C ILE A 613 43.46 -6.39 15.30
N LEU A 614 43.33 -7.70 15.00
CA LEU A 614 43.60 -8.77 15.97
C LEU A 614 45.09 -8.85 16.36
N ALA A 615 46.01 -8.58 15.43
CA ALA A 615 47.44 -8.49 15.74
C ALA A 615 47.81 -7.25 16.58
N GLN A 616 46.96 -6.22 16.62
CA GLN A 616 47.16 -5.02 17.45
C GLN A 616 46.57 -5.16 18.86
N PHE A 617 45.89 -6.27 19.18
CA PHE A 617 45.37 -6.57 20.52
C PHE A 617 46.21 -7.61 21.28
N GLU A 618 47.27 -8.17 20.68
CA GLU A 618 48.17 -9.15 21.32
C GLU A 618 49.51 -8.54 21.83
N GLU A 619 49.71 -7.22 21.73
CA GLU A 619 50.97 -6.56 22.14
C GLU A 619 50.91 -5.77 23.47
N ASP A 620 49.78 -5.76 24.19
CA ASP A 620 49.68 -5.12 25.51
C ASP A 620 49.21 -6.11 26.60
N GLU A 621 50.08 -7.02 27.02
CA GLU A 621 50.03 -7.60 28.38
C GLU A 621 51.40 -7.38 29.06
N PRO A 622 51.44 -6.73 30.26
CA PRO A 622 52.67 -6.61 31.02
C PRO A 622 53.05 -7.94 31.70
N GLN A 623 54.33 -8.29 31.60
CA GLN A 623 54.97 -9.30 32.41
C GLN A 623 55.03 -8.86 33.89
N GLU A 624 54.56 -9.71 34.81
CA GLU A 624 55.09 -9.89 36.18
C GLU A 624 54.43 -11.14 36.79
N GLN A 625 55.17 -12.26 36.84
CA GLN A 625 55.91 -12.80 37.99
C GLN A 625 55.08 -13.63 38.99
N GLU A 626 55.57 -14.86 39.11
CA GLU A 626 55.21 -16.00 39.96
C GLU A 626 54.81 -15.69 41.41
N HIS A 627 53.76 -16.38 41.91
CA HIS A 627 53.83 -17.11 43.17
C HIS A 627 52.80 -18.26 43.24
N MET A 628 53.24 -19.35 43.86
CA MET A 628 52.70 -20.71 43.87
C MET A 628 51.50 -20.99 44.80
N ALA A 629 50.85 -22.14 44.51
CA ALA A 629 50.10 -23.06 45.41
C ALA A 629 48.66 -22.66 45.77
N ALA A 630 47.62 -23.52 45.81
CA ALA A 630 47.47 -24.97 45.63
C ALA A 630 45.99 -25.33 45.32
N THR A 631 45.80 -26.43 44.58
CA THR A 631 44.71 -27.47 44.46
C THR A 631 43.33 -27.38 45.18
N PRO A 632 42.32 -28.19 44.73
CA PRO A 632 40.96 -27.74 44.40
C PRO A 632 39.84 -28.37 45.25
N SER A 633 38.60 -27.89 45.11
CA SER A 633 37.39 -28.73 45.23
C SER A 633 36.07 -28.00 44.90
N SER A 634 35.26 -28.66 44.07
CA SER A 634 33.79 -28.86 44.16
C SER A 634 32.80 -27.67 44.25
N GLY A 635 31.69 -27.80 43.51
CA GLY A 635 30.38 -27.45 44.07
C GLY A 635 29.45 -26.57 43.22
N THR A 636 28.71 -27.21 42.32
CA THR A 636 27.23 -27.18 42.24
C THR A 636 26.44 -25.86 42.38
N ALA A 637 25.70 -25.58 41.30
CA ALA A 637 24.34 -25.03 41.24
C ALA A 637 24.02 -23.61 41.76
N ILE A 638 23.71 -22.79 40.76
CA ILE A 638 23.07 -21.48 40.78
C ILE A 638 21.62 -21.60 41.30
N LYS A 639 21.26 -20.81 42.32
CA LYS A 639 19.88 -20.37 42.59
C LYS A 639 19.84 -18.95 43.16
N SER A 640 19.34 -18.06 42.31
CA SER A 640 18.27 -17.08 42.58
C SER A 640 18.30 -16.12 43.77
N LYS A 641 18.02 -14.85 43.40
CA LYS A 641 17.23 -13.81 44.10
C LYS A 641 17.99 -12.81 44.98
N ILE A 642 18.28 -11.71 44.29
CA ILE A 642 18.23 -10.32 44.77
C ILE A 642 16.97 -10.07 45.61
N LEU A 643 17.20 -9.54 46.81
CA LEU A 643 16.29 -8.75 47.62
C LEU A 643 16.57 -7.26 47.33
N GLN A 644 15.55 -6.50 46.99
CA GLN A 644 15.43 -5.07 47.32
C GLN A 644 13.93 -4.80 47.54
N PRO A 645 13.56 -3.88 48.45
CA PRO A 645 13.49 -2.49 47.98
C PRO A 645 13.84 -1.40 49.02
N SER A 646 14.31 -0.28 48.45
CA SER A 646 14.01 1.13 48.81
C SER A 646 14.19 1.60 50.26
N ARG A 647 15.19 2.45 50.50
CA ARG A 647 15.12 3.93 50.45
C ARG A 647 14.24 4.55 51.55
N ASN A 648 14.90 5.12 52.56
CA ASN A 648 14.46 6.28 53.32
C ASN A 648 15.60 7.30 53.30
N VAL A 649 15.39 8.46 52.67
CA VAL A 649 16.22 9.66 52.85
C VAL A 649 15.28 10.85 52.95
N LEU A 650 15.17 11.37 54.17
CA LEU A 650 14.75 12.73 54.49
C LEU A 650 15.78 13.25 55.49
N GLY A 651 16.35 14.42 55.20
CA GLY A 651 17.27 15.09 56.11
C GLY A 651 18.01 16.23 55.45
N LYS A 652 17.40 17.41 55.46
CA LYS A 652 18.09 18.70 55.32
C LYS A 652 18.89 18.97 56.59
N ASN A 653 20.17 19.27 56.44
CA ASN A 653 20.87 20.46 56.95
C ASN A 653 22.31 20.43 56.47
#